data_AF-A0A672FUZ0-F1
#
_entry.id   AF-A0A672FUZ0-F1
#
_cell.length_a   1.000
_cell.length_b   1.000
_cell.length_c   1.000
_cell.angle_alpha   90.00
_cell.angle_beta   90.00
_cell.angle_gamma   90.00
#
_symmetry.space_group_name_H-M   'P 1'
#
loop_
_entity.id
_entity.type
_entity.pdbx_description
1 polymer ?
#
loop_
_entity_poly.entity_id
_entity_poly.type
_entity_poly.pdbx_seq_one_letter_code
_entity_poly.pdbx_strand_id
1 'polypeptide(L)'
;MQFLGRLLDTVSSVSTLFTNPYRVRDVPLSEYGGGGKVVLKEEGRMILYRNTQCQSWDCVLMCPDTPAMTLRLFQVASEEDAMNWFPQYALKLRPFYETLPLKAETVQPIVDCIRNHPDWSSAHIAVETGLRECLKHNYVQSQINARDASGQTPLHLACERGDLACVKELLEESQARTDIRDRNGETPMHCAAKQDSPVIIQTLCSRLCSGVNELNGSGETPLHVACRLGRVEAVRALLGGGAKCGVIGGTGYPIHSGMKYSEKGCVEEILKADPAQLQAEDALYGGTPLHWAKTAEMCRLLLDHGCAINYLSKTGESALHILTRKGRFEAAMVLLTHGANANLKGQDGNTALHLAMKMDHMELIKALIVFGADVEIHNDLGETPGLIAARTSKGPNRKVLLDMLCSVGVQRCLPPSPGSPPPISTNTGIRLFPAFSLVSCRMDRLLCLDGGGIKGLVLIQMLIALEREAGRPTRELFDWVAGTSTGGILALAIVHGKSMEYLRCLYFRMKEQVFKGSRPYESAPLEDFLKKEFGENTKMTDVQYPRVMVTSVLADRHPGELHIFRNYDPPSVRREPPLNLKVIVYPQLVWRAARSSGAAPTYFRPMGRFLDGGLLANNPTLDAMSEIHQYNKALKGLEQDIKKLGVVISLGTGKPPQVAVSSVDVFRPSNPLELAKSIVGAKELGKMLVDCCTDSDGCAVDRAGAWCEMIDTIYHRLSPQLSQEVMLDEVSDAVLVDMLWETQMYLYEKREILQSVAKLLQDC
;
A
#
# COMPACT_ATOMS: atom_id res chain seq x y z
N MET A 1 59.64 -11.24 53.30
CA MET A 1 60.14 -10.46 52.14
C MET A 1 60.22 -11.25 50.83
N GLN A 2 60.22 -12.58 50.80
CA GLN A 2 60.21 -13.36 49.53
C GLN A 2 58.80 -13.60 48.92
N PHE A 3 57.73 -13.37 49.68
CA PHE A 3 56.35 -13.55 49.19
C PHE A 3 55.83 -12.35 48.38
N LEU A 4 56.29 -11.13 48.69
CA LEU A 4 55.96 -9.91 47.96
C LEU A 4 56.71 -9.80 46.62
N GLY A 5 57.93 -10.33 46.52
CA GLY A 5 58.68 -10.38 45.26
C GLY A 5 58.05 -11.31 44.24
N ARG A 6 57.59 -12.50 44.66
CA ARG A 6 56.87 -13.42 43.76
C ARG A 6 55.51 -12.91 43.33
N LEU A 7 54.82 -12.13 44.18
CA LEU A 7 53.53 -11.51 43.82
C LEU A 7 53.72 -10.35 42.83
N LEU A 8 54.79 -9.56 42.95
CA LEU A 8 55.12 -8.50 41.99
C LEU A 8 55.59 -9.08 40.63
N ASP A 9 56.32 -10.18 40.64
CA ASP A 9 56.71 -10.90 39.41
C ASP A 9 55.54 -11.63 38.76
N THR A 10 54.58 -12.15 39.54
CA THR A 10 53.31 -12.69 38.98
C THR A 10 52.37 -11.59 38.51
N VAL A 11 52.34 -10.42 39.14
CA VAL A 11 51.50 -9.30 38.68
C VAL A 11 52.10 -8.61 37.44
N SER A 12 53.44 -8.57 37.27
CA SER A 12 54.07 -8.08 36.03
C SER A 12 53.95 -9.07 34.86
N SER A 13 54.01 -10.38 35.14
CA SER A 13 53.77 -11.42 34.14
C SER A 13 52.29 -11.62 33.79
N VAL A 14 51.37 -11.38 34.75
CA VAL A 14 49.92 -11.40 34.48
C VAL A 14 49.45 -10.11 33.80
N SER A 15 50.06 -8.95 34.08
CA SER A 15 49.77 -7.72 33.30
C SER A 15 50.29 -7.78 31.86
N THR A 16 51.35 -8.56 31.59
CA THR A 16 51.81 -8.83 30.21
C THR A 16 50.96 -9.86 29.47
N LEU A 17 50.35 -10.82 30.18
CA LEU A 17 49.37 -11.78 29.63
C LEU A 17 48.09 -11.13 29.10
N PHE A 18 47.73 -9.92 29.59
CA PHE A 18 46.55 -9.17 29.16
C PHE A 18 46.86 -7.96 28.26
N THR A 19 48.12 -7.74 27.89
CA THR A 19 48.48 -6.63 26.99
C THR A 19 48.58 -7.11 25.56
N ASN A 20 47.74 -6.56 24.68
CA ASN A 20 47.84 -6.75 23.23
C ASN A 20 49.29 -6.48 22.76
N PRO A 21 50.00 -7.50 22.21
CA PRO A 21 51.41 -7.37 21.81
C PRO A 21 51.61 -6.39 20.64
N TYR A 22 50.53 -6.00 19.96
CA TYR A 22 50.53 -5.05 18.85
C TYR A 22 49.96 -3.68 19.23
N ARG A 23 49.87 -3.39 20.54
CA ARG A 23 49.44 -2.07 21.01
C ARG A 23 50.57 -1.07 20.87
N VAL A 24 50.33 0.00 20.11
CA VAL A 24 51.23 1.12 19.94
C VAL A 24 51.34 1.90 21.24
N ARG A 25 52.56 2.19 21.70
CA ARG A 25 52.83 2.96 22.92
C ARG A 25 53.95 3.94 22.72
N ASP A 26 53.83 5.10 23.36
CA ASP A 26 54.94 6.02 23.56
C ASP A 26 55.92 5.44 24.59
N VAL A 27 57.18 5.32 24.21
CA VAL A 27 58.25 4.76 25.03
C VAL A 27 59.48 5.67 24.97
N PRO A 28 60.12 6.00 26.11
CA PRO A 28 61.34 6.79 26.14
C PRO A 28 62.46 6.15 25.32
N LEU A 29 63.14 6.94 24.48
CA LEU A 29 64.27 6.47 23.67
C LEU A 29 65.41 5.90 24.55
N SER A 30 65.56 6.40 25.78
CA SER A 30 66.53 5.92 26.75
C SER A 30 66.35 4.44 27.11
N GLU A 31 65.15 3.87 26.99
CA GLU A 31 64.90 2.43 27.20
C GLU A 31 65.55 1.53 26.14
N TYR A 32 66.03 2.11 25.04
CA TYR A 32 66.67 1.41 23.93
C TYR A 32 68.15 1.76 23.78
N GLY A 33 68.68 2.68 24.60
CA GLY A 33 70.07 3.16 24.58
C GLY A 33 71.08 2.33 25.38
N GLY A 34 70.65 1.29 26.11
CA GLY A 34 71.53 0.39 26.88
C GLY A 34 70.73 -0.49 27.87
N GLY A 35 70.90 -1.81 27.80
CA GLY A 35 70.19 -2.75 28.68
C GLY A 35 69.74 -4.08 28.04
N GLY A 36 70.59 -4.76 27.26
CA GLY A 36 70.26 -6.08 26.70
C GLY A 36 69.32 -6.08 25.49
N LYS A 37 69.08 -4.93 24.85
CA LYS A 37 68.36 -4.85 23.57
C LYS A 37 69.36 -4.64 22.43
N VAL A 38 69.35 -5.54 21.45
CA VAL A 38 70.28 -5.52 20.29
C VAL A 38 69.51 -5.14 19.03
N VAL A 39 70.02 -4.18 18.25
CA VAL A 39 69.45 -3.83 16.94
C VAL A 39 69.65 -5.00 15.98
N LEU A 40 68.56 -5.50 15.40
CA LEU A 40 68.58 -6.56 14.39
C LEU A 40 68.49 -6.00 12.96
N LYS A 41 67.62 -5.01 12.75
CA LYS A 41 67.38 -4.36 11.46
C LYS A 41 66.99 -2.92 11.65
N GLU A 42 67.35 -2.07 10.70
CA GLU A 42 66.98 -0.66 10.63
C GLU A 42 66.59 -0.32 9.19
N GLU A 43 65.38 0.18 9.00
CA GLU A 43 64.85 0.60 7.71
C GLU A 43 64.16 1.96 7.85
N GLY A 44 64.77 3.01 7.28
CA GLY A 44 64.27 4.38 7.40
C GLY A 44 64.24 4.84 8.86
N ARG A 45 63.05 5.17 9.38
CA ARG A 45 62.84 5.58 10.78
C ARG A 45 62.46 4.42 11.71
N MET A 46 62.45 3.19 11.21
CA MET A 46 62.00 2.01 11.96
C MET A 46 63.18 1.11 12.35
N ILE A 47 63.22 0.70 13.60
CA ILE A 47 64.27 -0.15 14.16
C ILE A 47 63.65 -1.37 14.84
N LEU A 48 64.14 -2.56 14.49
CA LEU A 48 63.79 -3.81 15.15
C LEU A 48 64.85 -4.17 16.20
N TYR A 49 64.43 -4.27 17.45
CA TYR A 49 65.28 -4.67 18.56
C TYR A 49 64.95 -6.09 19.02
N ARG A 50 65.98 -6.87 19.36
CA ARG A 50 65.86 -8.12 20.13
C ARG A 50 66.21 -7.86 21.59
N ASN A 51 65.25 -8.06 22.48
CA ASN A 51 65.48 -8.02 23.92
C ASN A 51 65.98 -9.39 24.41
N THR A 52 67.27 -9.47 24.76
CA THR A 52 67.90 -10.71 25.22
C THR A 52 67.48 -11.11 26.63
N GLN A 53 66.94 -10.18 27.44
CA GLN A 53 66.53 -10.43 28.81
C GLN A 53 65.12 -11.03 28.90
N CYS A 54 64.19 -10.54 28.07
CA CYS A 54 62.79 -10.97 28.07
C CYS A 54 62.41 -11.87 26.89
N GLN A 55 63.36 -12.24 26.03
CA GLN A 55 63.13 -13.01 24.80
C GLN A 55 61.99 -12.43 23.94
N SER A 56 62.01 -11.12 23.73
CA SER A 56 61.00 -10.41 22.93
C SER A 56 61.62 -9.58 21.82
N TRP A 57 60.83 -9.30 20.80
CA TRP A 57 61.20 -8.46 19.66
C TRP A 57 60.33 -7.21 19.65
N ASP A 58 60.98 -6.05 19.76
CA ASP A 58 60.35 -4.74 19.81
C ASP A 58 60.58 -4.02 18.48
N CYS A 59 59.50 -3.61 17.81
CA CYS A 59 59.58 -2.74 16.64
C CYS A 59 59.28 -1.30 17.06
N VAL A 60 60.21 -0.38 16.79
CA VAL A 60 60.16 1.00 17.25
C VAL A 60 60.23 1.95 16.07
N LEU A 61 59.37 2.96 16.05
CA LEU A 61 59.36 4.05 15.08
C LEU A 61 59.89 5.34 15.73
N MET A 62 60.95 5.88 15.13
CA MET A 62 61.58 7.13 15.53
C MET A 62 60.75 8.33 15.04
N CYS A 63 60.30 9.17 15.97
CA CYS A 63 59.49 10.35 15.68
C CYS A 63 60.34 11.62 15.84
N PRO A 64 60.66 12.36 14.76
CA PRO A 64 61.53 13.54 14.82
C PRO A 64 60.96 14.68 15.69
N ASP A 65 59.63 14.77 15.78
CA ASP A 65 58.93 15.83 16.50
C ASP A 65 59.05 15.68 18.03
N THR A 66 59.39 14.48 18.51
CA THR A 66 59.58 14.17 19.94
C THR A 66 60.86 13.35 20.14
N PRO A 67 62.06 13.95 20.04
CA PRO A 67 63.32 13.20 20.02
C PRO A 67 63.61 12.38 21.28
N ALA A 68 62.92 12.65 22.40
CA ALA A 68 63.03 11.90 23.65
C ALA A 68 62.09 10.67 23.73
N MET A 69 61.07 10.59 22.86
CA MET A 69 60.03 9.55 22.89
C MET A 69 59.90 8.87 21.52
N THR A 70 59.68 7.57 21.53
CA THR A 70 59.53 6.75 20.33
C THR A 70 58.24 5.95 20.40
N LEU A 71 57.71 5.56 19.24
CA LEU A 71 56.51 4.73 19.18
C LEU A 71 56.90 3.26 19.07
N ARG A 72 56.66 2.48 20.12
CA ARG A 72 56.74 1.02 20.02
C ARG A 72 55.51 0.51 19.29
N LEU A 73 55.68 -0.03 18.10
CA LEU A 73 54.60 -0.52 17.23
C LEU A 73 54.12 -1.93 17.62
N PHE A 74 55.05 -2.79 18.01
CA PHE A 74 54.74 -4.10 18.58
C PHE A 74 55.84 -4.58 19.52
N GLN A 75 55.48 -5.52 20.39
CA GLN A 75 56.35 -6.33 21.22
C GLN A 75 55.86 -7.78 21.16
N VAL A 76 56.54 -8.59 20.35
CA VAL A 76 56.15 -9.99 20.10
C VAL A 76 57.17 -10.95 20.71
N ALA A 77 56.73 -12.15 21.08
CA ALA A 77 57.58 -13.20 21.66
C ALA A 77 58.15 -14.17 20.61
N SER A 78 57.76 -14.04 19.33
CA SER A 78 58.21 -14.88 18.22
C SER A 78 59.10 -14.10 17.27
N GLU A 79 60.27 -14.66 16.95
CA GLU A 79 61.17 -14.11 15.92
C GLU A 79 60.52 -14.12 14.53
N GLU A 80 59.74 -15.17 14.24
CA GLU A 80 59.06 -15.35 12.96
C GLU A 80 58.04 -14.23 12.73
N ASP A 81 57.20 -13.94 13.73
CA ASP A 81 56.23 -12.84 13.67
C ASP A 81 56.92 -11.48 13.48
N ALA A 82 58.01 -11.24 14.23
CA ALA A 82 58.76 -10.00 14.15
C ALA A 82 59.38 -9.79 12.75
N MET A 83 59.97 -10.84 12.19
CA MET A 83 60.60 -10.81 10.87
C MET A 83 59.58 -10.76 9.73
N ASN A 84 58.37 -11.28 9.93
CA ASN A 84 57.28 -11.20 8.96
C ASN A 84 56.65 -9.78 8.91
N TRP A 85 56.39 -9.17 10.07
CA TRP A 85 55.70 -7.87 10.14
C TRP A 85 56.61 -6.66 9.92
N PHE A 86 57.88 -6.73 10.36
CA PHE A 86 58.80 -5.58 10.26
C PHE A 86 58.94 -5.01 8.83
N PRO A 87 59.19 -5.83 7.79
CA PRO A 87 59.32 -5.31 6.42
C PRO A 87 58.01 -4.71 5.89
N GLN A 88 56.85 -5.30 6.25
CA GLN A 88 55.55 -4.78 5.84
C GLN A 88 55.28 -3.41 6.46
N TYR A 89 55.62 -3.22 7.73
CA TYR A 89 55.45 -1.94 8.40
C TYR A 89 56.43 -0.90 7.86
N ALA A 90 57.70 -1.27 7.68
CA ALA A 90 58.73 -0.38 7.13
C ALA A 90 58.33 0.18 5.75
N LEU A 91 57.79 -0.69 4.89
CA LEU A 91 57.33 -0.29 3.57
C LEU A 91 56.04 0.55 3.62
N LYS A 92 55.03 0.12 4.38
CA LYS A 92 53.68 0.72 4.33
C LYS A 92 53.50 1.94 5.20
N LEU A 93 54.24 2.08 6.31
CA LEU A 93 54.15 3.22 7.23
C LEU A 93 54.91 4.46 6.75
N ARG A 94 55.85 4.29 5.81
CA ARG A 94 56.69 5.37 5.31
C ARG A 94 55.94 6.63 4.88
N PRO A 95 54.90 6.54 4.03
CA PRO A 95 54.15 7.72 3.61
C PRO A 95 53.48 8.48 4.76
N PHE A 96 53.15 7.78 5.85
CA PHE A 96 52.40 8.36 6.97
C PHE A 96 53.30 9.20 7.88
N TYR A 97 54.49 8.70 8.24
CA TYR A 97 55.43 9.47 9.08
C TYR A 97 56.23 10.53 8.32
N GLU A 98 56.28 10.45 6.99
CA GLU A 98 56.88 11.49 6.14
C GLU A 98 55.91 12.66 5.93
N THR A 99 54.60 12.41 5.99
CA THR A 99 53.56 13.42 5.72
C THR A 99 52.97 14.03 6.99
N LEU A 100 52.81 13.25 8.06
CA LEU A 100 52.10 13.66 9.27
C LEU A 100 52.94 13.43 10.54
N PRO A 101 52.78 14.29 11.57
CA PRO A 101 53.30 14.00 12.89
C PRO A 101 52.50 12.85 13.50
N LEU A 102 53.17 11.73 13.75
CA LEU A 102 52.52 10.51 14.22
C LEU A 102 52.49 10.45 15.74
N LYS A 103 51.31 10.17 16.30
CA LYS A 103 51.09 9.85 17.72
C LYS A 103 50.57 8.42 17.84
N ALA A 104 50.72 7.80 19.02
CA ALA A 104 50.29 6.42 19.26
C ALA A 104 48.82 6.17 18.84
N GLU A 105 47.93 7.12 19.13
CA GLU A 105 46.50 7.04 18.78
C GLU A 105 46.23 7.04 17.27
N THR A 106 47.03 7.77 16.48
CA THR A 106 46.89 7.83 15.02
C THR A 106 47.55 6.65 14.33
N VAL A 107 48.62 6.11 14.91
CA VAL A 107 49.38 4.99 14.33
C VAL A 107 48.71 3.66 14.60
N GLN A 108 48.01 3.51 15.74
CA GLN A 108 47.33 2.27 16.10
C GLN A 108 46.36 1.81 14.99
N PRO A 109 45.43 2.64 14.48
CA PRO A 109 44.56 2.24 13.36
C PRO A 109 45.32 1.82 12.10
N ILE A 110 46.40 2.54 11.75
CA ILE A 110 47.20 2.25 10.54
C ILE A 110 47.87 0.88 10.67
N VAL A 111 48.49 0.61 11.82
CA VAL A 111 49.17 -0.64 12.15
C VAL A 111 48.16 -1.80 12.19
N ASP A 112 46.99 -1.59 12.77
CA ASP A 112 45.91 -2.58 12.79
C ASP A 112 45.41 -2.88 11.38
N CYS A 113 45.28 -1.86 10.51
CA CYS A 113 44.92 -2.06 9.10
C CYS A 113 45.96 -2.91 8.35
N ILE A 114 47.26 -2.65 8.55
CA ILE A 114 48.32 -3.44 7.91
C ILE A 114 48.23 -4.91 8.33
N ARG A 115 47.89 -5.18 9.59
CA ARG A 115 47.76 -6.55 10.11
C ARG A 115 46.50 -7.26 9.62
N ASN A 116 45.37 -6.55 9.62
CA ASN A 116 44.08 -7.12 9.23
C ASN A 116 43.98 -7.32 7.71
N HIS A 117 44.68 -6.49 6.93
CA HIS A 117 44.69 -6.53 5.47
C HIS A 117 46.13 -6.44 4.91
N PRO A 118 46.90 -7.55 4.97
CA PRO A 118 48.31 -7.57 4.53
C PRO A 118 48.50 -7.28 3.03
N ASP A 119 47.46 -7.44 2.22
CA ASP A 119 47.42 -7.18 0.78
C ASP A 119 47.12 -5.71 0.42
N TRP A 120 46.62 -4.92 1.37
CA TRP A 120 46.29 -3.52 1.13
C TRP A 120 47.52 -2.65 0.87
N SER A 121 47.43 -1.79 -0.15
CA SER A 121 48.45 -0.77 -0.43
C SER A 121 48.38 0.38 0.59
N SER A 122 49.42 1.22 0.66
CA SER A 122 49.41 2.42 1.52
C SER A 122 48.26 3.37 1.16
N ALA A 123 47.79 3.35 -0.09
CA ALA A 123 46.62 4.13 -0.52
C ALA A 123 45.31 3.62 0.08
N HIS A 124 45.09 2.31 0.15
CA HIS A 124 43.91 1.73 0.82
C HIS A 124 43.90 2.09 2.31
N ILE A 125 45.06 1.98 2.97
CA ILE A 125 45.20 2.29 4.38
C ILE A 125 44.96 3.79 4.64
N ALA A 126 45.45 4.68 3.77
CA ALA A 126 45.19 6.11 3.88
C ALA A 126 43.69 6.44 3.78
N VAL A 127 42.95 5.76 2.89
CA VAL A 127 41.49 5.91 2.78
C VAL A 127 40.77 5.31 3.99
N GLU A 128 41.12 4.10 4.42
CA GLU A 128 40.53 3.45 5.59
C GLU A 128 40.65 4.30 6.85
N THR A 129 41.81 4.92 7.03
CA THR A 129 42.11 5.75 8.21
C THR A 129 41.66 7.21 8.05
N GLY A 130 41.14 7.62 6.89
CA GLY A 130 40.71 9.00 6.61
C GLY A 130 41.88 10.00 6.52
N LEU A 131 43.12 9.52 6.37
CA LEU A 131 44.33 10.35 6.32
C LEU A 131 44.57 10.87 4.89
N ARG A 132 43.65 11.72 4.42
CA ARG A 132 43.64 12.25 3.05
C ARG A 132 44.93 12.96 2.62
N GLU A 133 45.64 13.62 3.53
CA GLU A 133 46.89 14.33 3.19
C GLU A 133 47.98 13.34 2.73
N CYS A 134 47.97 12.11 3.25
CA CYS A 134 48.89 11.05 2.83
C CYS A 134 48.63 10.57 1.40
N LEU A 135 47.45 10.83 0.83
CA LEU A 135 47.16 10.47 -0.57
C LEU A 135 48.07 11.24 -1.53
N LYS A 136 48.47 12.48 -1.19
CA LYS A 136 49.37 13.32 -2.00
C LYS A 136 50.82 12.84 -2.03
N HIS A 137 51.19 11.90 -1.17
CA HIS A 137 52.56 11.39 -1.10
C HIS A 137 52.93 10.60 -2.38
N ASN A 138 54.09 10.86 -2.97
CA ASN A 138 54.53 10.26 -4.25
C ASN A 138 54.43 8.73 -4.27
N TYR A 139 54.79 8.07 -3.17
CA TYR A 139 54.67 6.61 -3.07
C TYR A 139 53.21 6.13 -3.07
N VAL A 140 52.31 6.88 -2.40
CA VAL A 140 50.87 6.55 -2.36
C VAL A 140 50.23 6.80 -3.71
N GLN A 141 50.60 7.89 -4.39
CA GLN A 141 50.19 8.18 -5.77
C GLN A 141 50.57 7.05 -6.74
N SER A 142 51.77 6.47 -6.60
CA SER A 142 52.18 5.33 -7.42
C SER A 142 51.30 4.07 -7.23
N GLN A 143 50.53 4.02 -6.14
CA GLN A 143 49.66 2.91 -5.76
C GLN A 143 48.17 3.29 -5.73
N ILE A 144 47.79 4.45 -6.30
CA ILE A 144 46.42 4.99 -6.23
C ILE A 144 45.39 4.10 -6.93
N ASN A 145 45.86 3.29 -7.89
CA ASN A 145 45.06 2.32 -8.65
C ASN A 145 45.44 0.87 -8.30
N ALA A 146 46.18 0.65 -7.21
CA ALA A 146 46.50 -0.69 -6.75
C ALA A 146 45.21 -1.45 -6.41
N ARG A 147 45.25 -2.78 -6.57
CA ARG A 147 44.12 -3.66 -6.28
C ARG A 147 44.44 -4.53 -5.09
N ASP A 148 43.52 -4.61 -4.14
CA ASP A 148 43.61 -5.55 -3.03
C ASP A 148 43.27 -6.99 -3.48
N ALA A 149 43.21 -7.93 -2.54
CA ALA A 149 42.87 -9.33 -2.80
C ALA A 149 41.46 -9.51 -3.37
N SER A 150 40.53 -8.61 -3.03
CA SER A 150 39.17 -8.57 -3.58
C SER A 150 39.10 -7.85 -4.94
N GLY A 151 40.21 -7.29 -5.40
CA GLY A 151 40.31 -6.54 -6.64
C GLY A 151 39.87 -5.08 -6.52
N GLN A 152 39.50 -4.62 -5.33
CA GLN A 152 39.08 -3.25 -5.03
C GLN A 152 40.27 -2.30 -5.09
N THR A 153 40.01 -1.05 -5.48
CA THR A 153 40.98 0.05 -5.45
C THR A 153 40.68 0.98 -4.26
N PRO A 154 41.61 1.88 -3.89
CA PRO A 154 41.35 2.88 -2.85
C PRO A 154 40.08 3.72 -3.11
N LEU A 155 39.75 3.97 -4.39
CA LEU A 155 38.52 4.66 -4.78
C LEU A 155 37.26 3.81 -4.52
N HIS A 156 37.30 2.49 -4.75
CA HIS A 156 36.19 1.61 -4.38
C HIS A 156 35.92 1.69 -2.88
N LEU A 157 36.97 1.59 -2.07
CA LEU A 157 36.89 1.67 -0.61
C LEU A 157 36.35 3.03 -0.14
N ALA A 158 36.82 4.13 -0.73
CA ALA A 158 36.34 5.47 -0.40
C ALA A 158 34.84 5.63 -0.69
N CYS A 159 34.39 5.14 -1.84
CA CYS A 159 32.97 5.13 -2.22
C CYS A 159 32.13 4.22 -1.32
N GLU A 160 32.64 3.03 -1.00
CA GLU A 160 31.96 2.07 -0.12
C GLU A 160 31.83 2.60 1.32
N ARG A 161 32.81 3.36 1.82
CA ARG A 161 32.75 4.00 3.14
C ARG A 161 31.88 5.25 3.18
N GLY A 162 31.54 5.81 2.02
CA GLY A 162 30.84 7.08 1.95
C GLY A 162 31.73 8.30 2.29
N ASP A 163 33.05 8.17 2.20
CA ASP A 163 33.99 9.26 2.56
C ASP A 163 34.16 10.22 1.38
N LEU A 164 33.34 11.27 1.37
CA LEU A 164 33.37 12.31 0.33
C LEU A 164 34.72 13.02 0.24
N ALA A 165 35.42 13.23 1.36
CA ALA A 165 36.67 13.96 1.37
C ALA A 165 37.76 13.15 0.65
N CYS A 166 37.85 11.85 0.95
CA CYS A 166 38.75 10.94 0.23
C CYS A 166 38.33 10.79 -1.23
N VAL A 167 37.03 10.66 -1.55
CA VAL A 167 36.57 10.57 -2.95
C VAL A 167 36.98 11.80 -3.76
N LYS A 168 36.80 13.01 -3.22
CA LYS A 168 37.22 14.25 -3.91
C LYS A 168 38.72 14.30 -4.13
N GLU A 169 39.51 14.04 -3.09
CA GLU A 169 40.98 14.04 -3.17
C GLU A 169 41.49 13.01 -4.19
N LEU A 170 40.90 11.81 -4.21
CA LEU A 170 41.27 10.77 -5.16
C LEU A 170 40.94 11.14 -6.61
N LEU A 171 39.82 11.82 -6.85
CA LEU A 171 39.36 12.17 -8.21
C LEU A 171 39.94 13.48 -8.74
N GLU A 172 40.01 14.51 -7.90
CA GLU A 172 40.39 15.86 -8.29
C GLU A 172 41.90 16.04 -8.33
N GLU A 173 42.60 15.56 -7.30
CA GLU A 173 44.04 15.77 -7.13
C GLU A 173 44.87 14.56 -7.56
N SER A 174 44.41 13.34 -7.23
CA SER A 174 45.17 12.09 -7.47
C SER A 174 44.86 11.41 -8.81
N GLN A 175 43.88 11.90 -9.56
CA GLN A 175 43.46 11.37 -10.87
C GLN A 175 43.24 9.84 -10.87
N ALA A 176 42.62 9.32 -9.80
CA ALA A 176 42.32 7.90 -9.67
C ALA A 176 41.40 7.41 -10.80
N ARG A 177 41.64 6.20 -11.28
CA ARG A 177 40.86 5.60 -12.37
C ARG A 177 39.49 5.13 -11.87
N THR A 178 38.45 5.48 -12.61
CA THR A 178 37.05 5.11 -12.29
C THR A 178 36.54 3.88 -13.02
N ASP A 179 37.35 3.31 -13.93
CA ASP A 179 36.95 2.22 -14.84
C ASP A 179 37.40 0.83 -14.36
N ILE A 180 38.24 0.76 -13.32
CA ILE A 180 38.74 -0.49 -12.76
C ILE A 180 37.58 -1.23 -12.09
N ARG A 181 37.50 -2.55 -12.33
CA ARG A 181 36.49 -3.43 -11.74
C ARG A 181 37.09 -4.29 -10.65
N ASP A 182 36.36 -4.55 -9.58
CA ASP A 182 36.72 -5.53 -8.56
C ASP A 182 36.50 -6.98 -9.03
N ARG A 183 36.66 -7.96 -8.13
CA ARG A 183 36.43 -9.39 -8.45
C ARG A 183 34.97 -9.71 -8.78
N ASN A 184 34.02 -8.92 -8.28
CA ASN A 184 32.60 -9.04 -8.58
C ASN A 184 32.20 -8.28 -9.86
N GLY A 185 33.17 -7.64 -10.53
CA GLY A 185 32.92 -6.81 -11.70
C GLY A 185 32.35 -5.42 -11.36
N GLU A 186 32.31 -5.04 -10.08
CA GLU A 186 31.80 -3.75 -9.63
C GLU A 186 32.80 -2.63 -9.91
N THR A 187 32.29 -1.50 -10.37
CA THR A 187 33.07 -0.23 -10.50
C THR A 187 32.92 0.60 -9.22
N PRO A 188 33.72 1.66 -9.00
CA PRO A 188 33.51 2.57 -7.87
C PRO A 188 32.11 3.18 -7.84
N MET A 189 31.48 3.31 -9.03
CA MET A 189 30.11 3.78 -9.16
C MET A 189 29.09 2.81 -8.55
N HIS A 190 29.32 1.49 -8.65
CA HIS A 190 28.49 0.49 -7.97
C HIS A 190 28.66 0.59 -6.46
N CYS A 191 29.89 0.74 -5.95
CA CYS A 191 30.14 0.93 -4.52
C CYS A 191 29.46 2.19 -3.99
N ALA A 192 29.52 3.31 -4.72
CA ALA A 192 28.81 4.53 -4.37
C ALA A 192 27.29 4.36 -4.38
N ALA A 193 26.73 3.59 -5.33
CA ALA A 193 25.30 3.32 -5.41
C ALA A 193 24.76 2.43 -4.27
N LYS A 194 25.64 1.68 -3.58
CA LYS A 194 25.27 0.97 -2.33
C LYS A 194 25.01 1.93 -1.18
N GLN A 195 25.60 3.13 -1.25
CA GLN A 195 25.38 4.21 -0.30
C GLN A 195 24.21 5.08 -0.74
N ASP A 196 23.45 5.60 0.23
CA ASP A 196 22.36 6.55 -0.06
C ASP A 196 22.85 8.01 -0.11
N SER A 197 24.10 8.22 -0.56
CA SER A 197 24.76 9.52 -0.58
C SER A 197 24.76 10.11 -2.00
N PRO A 198 23.87 11.07 -2.30
CA PRO A 198 23.78 11.63 -3.64
C PRO A 198 25.05 12.41 -4.02
N VAL A 199 25.75 12.99 -3.04
CA VAL A 199 26.91 13.86 -3.26
C VAL A 199 28.10 13.09 -3.83
N ILE A 200 28.32 11.84 -3.38
CA ILE A 200 29.39 11.00 -3.91
C ILE A 200 29.13 10.65 -5.36
N ILE A 201 27.88 10.30 -5.67
CA ILE A 201 27.46 9.96 -7.02
C ILE A 201 27.61 11.16 -7.96
N GLN A 202 27.15 12.35 -7.54
CA GLN A 202 27.31 13.59 -8.28
C GLN A 202 28.79 13.94 -8.51
N THR A 203 29.64 13.74 -7.50
CA THR A 203 31.09 13.97 -7.61
C THR A 203 31.71 13.04 -8.66
N LEU A 204 31.34 11.75 -8.66
CA LEU A 204 31.77 10.80 -9.69
C LEU A 204 31.26 11.19 -11.09
N CYS A 205 29.98 11.55 -11.23
CA CYS A 205 29.40 11.95 -12.51
C CYS A 205 30.06 13.22 -13.10
N SER A 206 30.52 14.15 -12.26
CA SER A 206 31.15 15.41 -12.70
C SER A 206 32.46 15.20 -13.48
N ARG A 207 33.13 14.05 -13.32
CA ARG A 207 34.41 13.72 -13.95
C ARG A 207 34.30 12.74 -15.11
N LEU A 208 33.12 12.63 -15.76
CA LEU A 208 32.86 11.69 -16.87
C LEU A 208 33.12 10.23 -16.47
N CYS A 209 32.56 9.80 -15.33
CA CYS A 209 32.67 8.42 -14.89
C CYS A 209 31.98 7.48 -15.90
N SER A 210 32.77 6.63 -16.57
CA SER A 210 32.27 5.65 -17.56
C SER A 210 31.35 4.59 -16.94
N GLY A 211 31.44 4.36 -15.63
CA GLY A 211 30.78 3.27 -14.92
C GLY A 211 29.27 3.41 -14.66
N VAL A 212 28.64 4.54 -15.00
CA VAL A 212 27.22 4.83 -14.63
C VAL A 212 26.23 3.82 -15.22
N ASN A 213 26.55 3.26 -16.39
CA ASN A 213 25.70 2.29 -17.10
C ASN A 213 26.38 0.92 -17.28
N GLU A 214 27.54 0.71 -16.67
CA GLU A 214 28.28 -0.55 -16.77
C GLU A 214 27.63 -1.64 -15.95
N LEU A 215 27.71 -2.89 -16.45
CA LEU A 215 27.19 -4.06 -15.75
C LEU A 215 28.30 -4.71 -14.92
N ASN A 216 27.99 -5.02 -13.65
CA ASN A 216 28.82 -5.88 -12.81
C ASN A 216 28.70 -7.37 -13.19
N GLY A 217 29.40 -8.26 -12.48
CA GLY A 217 29.40 -9.70 -12.72
C GLY A 217 28.03 -10.37 -12.51
N SER A 218 27.11 -9.72 -11.79
CA SER A 218 25.71 -10.15 -11.63
C SER A 218 24.78 -9.61 -12.73
N GLY A 219 25.32 -8.85 -13.69
CA GLY A 219 24.54 -8.16 -14.70
C GLY A 219 23.71 -7.01 -14.14
N GLU A 220 24.17 -6.33 -13.09
CA GLU A 220 23.49 -5.16 -12.51
C GLU A 220 24.23 -3.89 -12.91
N THR A 221 23.51 -2.82 -13.27
CA THR A 221 24.09 -1.46 -13.31
C THR A 221 24.09 -0.84 -11.91
N PRO A 222 24.79 0.29 -11.67
CA PRO A 222 24.67 1.03 -10.41
C PRO A 222 23.20 1.38 -10.07
N LEU A 223 22.38 1.69 -11.07
CA LEU A 223 20.95 1.95 -10.89
C LEU A 223 20.19 0.70 -10.41
N HIS A 224 20.50 -0.49 -10.92
CA HIS A 224 19.93 -1.74 -10.41
C HIS A 224 20.30 -2.00 -8.95
N VAL A 225 21.56 -1.76 -8.57
CA VAL A 225 22.06 -1.92 -7.21
C VAL A 225 21.34 -0.98 -6.25
N ALA A 226 21.20 0.30 -6.62
CA ALA A 226 20.47 1.28 -5.83
C ALA A 226 18.99 0.88 -5.64
N CYS A 227 18.32 0.44 -6.71
CA CYS A 227 16.94 -0.05 -6.64
C CYS A 227 16.77 -1.33 -5.85
N ARG A 228 17.76 -2.24 -5.85
CA ARG A 228 17.73 -3.47 -5.05
C ARG A 228 17.90 -3.19 -3.56
N LEU A 229 18.68 -2.16 -3.21
CA LEU A 229 19.00 -1.78 -1.83
C LEU A 229 18.10 -0.67 -1.27
N GLY A 230 17.11 -0.20 -2.05
CA GLY A 230 16.18 0.86 -1.61
C GLY A 230 16.82 2.24 -1.45
N ARG A 231 17.92 2.53 -2.16
CA ARG A 231 18.67 3.79 -2.05
C ARG A 231 18.06 4.89 -2.93
N VAL A 232 17.05 5.57 -2.41
CA VAL A 232 16.23 6.54 -3.18
C VAL A 232 17.05 7.75 -3.63
N GLU A 233 17.89 8.29 -2.75
CA GLU A 233 18.70 9.47 -3.10
C GLU A 233 19.83 9.09 -4.06
N ALA A 234 20.35 7.86 -3.96
CA ALA A 234 21.26 7.33 -4.95
C ALA A 234 20.61 7.16 -6.33
N VAL A 235 19.37 6.63 -6.39
CA VAL A 235 18.60 6.53 -7.65
C VAL A 235 18.43 7.92 -8.27
N ARG A 236 17.99 8.92 -7.48
CA ARG A 236 17.83 10.31 -7.94
C ARG A 236 19.14 10.86 -8.52
N ALA A 237 20.24 10.69 -7.81
CA ALA A 237 21.56 11.18 -8.23
C ALA A 237 22.08 10.46 -9.48
N LEU A 238 21.89 9.15 -9.60
CA LEU A 238 22.30 8.36 -10.77
C LEU A 238 21.51 8.79 -12.01
N LEU A 239 20.19 8.97 -11.90
CA LEU A 239 19.34 9.45 -12.99
C LEU A 239 19.74 10.86 -13.43
N GLY A 240 19.97 11.78 -12.49
CA GLY A 240 20.49 13.12 -12.78
C GLY A 240 21.91 13.11 -13.37
N GLY A 241 22.69 12.07 -13.08
CA GLY A 241 24.05 11.84 -13.58
C GLY A 241 24.14 11.10 -14.92
N GLY A 242 23.01 10.83 -15.59
CA GLY A 242 22.98 10.20 -16.91
C GLY A 242 22.84 8.67 -16.91
N ALA A 243 22.39 8.08 -15.80
CA ALA A 243 21.99 6.67 -15.77
C ALA A 243 20.78 6.42 -16.66
N LYS A 244 20.86 5.39 -17.50
CA LYS A 244 19.82 5.01 -18.45
C LYS A 244 18.92 3.95 -17.83
N CYS A 245 17.61 4.23 -17.79
CA CYS A 245 16.61 3.26 -17.37
C CYS A 245 16.45 2.09 -18.36
N GLY A 246 16.86 2.26 -19.62
CA GLY A 246 16.75 1.26 -20.69
C GLY A 246 17.84 0.19 -20.72
N VAL A 247 18.76 0.13 -19.74
CA VAL A 247 19.78 -0.92 -19.70
C VAL A 247 19.20 -2.18 -19.08
N ILE A 248 19.19 -3.28 -19.84
CA ILE A 248 18.69 -4.57 -19.38
C ILE A 248 19.79 -5.27 -18.57
N GLY A 249 19.54 -5.49 -17.29
CA GLY A 249 20.37 -6.30 -16.40
C GLY A 249 19.85 -7.73 -16.22
N GLY A 250 20.47 -8.47 -15.29
CA GLY A 250 20.11 -9.86 -14.98
C GLY A 250 18.70 -10.06 -14.42
N THR A 251 18.05 -9.00 -13.93
CA THR A 251 16.66 -9.01 -13.42
C THR A 251 15.70 -8.22 -14.31
N GLY A 252 16.09 -7.89 -15.55
CA GLY A 252 15.34 -7.01 -16.44
C GLY A 252 15.82 -5.57 -16.32
N TYR A 253 14.95 -4.60 -16.55
CA TYR A 253 15.26 -3.17 -16.37
C TYR A 253 15.37 -2.78 -14.88
N PRO A 254 15.97 -1.63 -14.53
CA PRO A 254 16.08 -1.17 -13.14
C PRO A 254 14.73 -1.08 -12.41
N ILE A 255 13.66 -0.69 -13.12
CA ILE A 255 12.30 -0.68 -12.55
C ILE A 255 11.88 -2.08 -12.09
N HIS A 256 12.21 -3.14 -12.84
CA HIS A 256 11.92 -4.52 -12.47
C HIS A 256 12.68 -4.95 -11.21
N SER A 257 13.92 -4.48 -11.03
CA SER A 257 14.66 -4.66 -9.77
C SER A 257 13.89 -3.98 -8.61
N GLY A 258 13.50 -2.72 -8.78
CA GLY A 258 12.67 -2.01 -7.79
C GLY A 258 11.36 -2.74 -7.47
N MET A 259 10.66 -3.28 -8.48
CA MET A 259 9.44 -4.08 -8.28
C MET A 259 9.71 -5.39 -7.56
N LYS A 260 10.81 -6.09 -7.89
CA LYS A 260 11.20 -7.36 -7.28
C LYS A 260 11.47 -7.20 -5.78
N TYR A 261 12.04 -6.08 -5.36
CA TYR A 261 12.33 -5.79 -3.95
C TYR A 261 11.27 -4.91 -3.27
N SER A 262 10.22 -4.50 -3.99
CA SER A 262 9.13 -3.64 -3.50
C SER A 262 9.61 -2.25 -3.02
N GLU A 263 10.65 -1.71 -3.65
CA GLU A 263 11.25 -0.43 -3.28
C GLU A 263 10.49 0.74 -3.90
N LYS A 264 9.38 1.13 -3.25
CA LYS A 264 8.44 2.16 -3.72
C LYS A 264 9.13 3.46 -4.14
N GLY A 265 9.99 4.00 -3.27
CA GLY A 265 10.66 5.29 -3.52
C GLY A 265 11.57 5.24 -4.75
N CYS A 266 12.27 4.11 -4.97
CA CYS A 266 13.10 3.92 -6.14
C CYS A 266 12.27 3.85 -7.44
N VAL A 267 11.15 3.12 -7.41
CA VAL A 267 10.25 3.01 -8.58
C VAL A 267 9.61 4.36 -8.90
N GLU A 268 9.20 5.12 -7.89
CA GLU A 268 8.63 6.46 -8.08
C GLU A 268 9.64 7.43 -8.73
N GLU A 269 10.90 7.43 -8.28
CA GLU A 269 11.94 8.26 -8.90
C GLU A 269 12.29 7.81 -10.34
N ILE A 270 12.27 6.51 -10.62
CA ILE A 270 12.43 6.02 -12.00
C ILE A 270 11.28 6.51 -12.89
N LEU A 271 10.03 6.40 -12.44
CA LEU A 271 8.87 6.83 -13.23
C LEU A 271 8.82 8.34 -13.43
N LYS A 272 9.31 9.13 -12.47
CA LYS A 272 9.48 10.59 -12.62
C LYS A 272 10.51 10.93 -13.70
N ALA A 273 11.61 10.19 -13.77
CA ALA A 273 12.68 10.44 -14.74
C ALA A 273 12.36 9.88 -16.14
N ASP A 274 11.75 8.70 -16.22
CA ASP A 274 11.39 8.04 -17.47
C ASP A 274 10.03 7.32 -17.34
N PRO A 275 8.91 8.01 -17.69
CA PRO A 275 7.58 7.42 -17.67
C PRO A 275 7.41 6.21 -18.59
N ALA A 276 8.26 6.04 -19.63
CA ALA A 276 8.17 4.91 -20.54
C ALA A 276 8.48 3.57 -19.84
N GLN A 277 9.17 3.60 -18.70
CA GLN A 277 9.44 2.41 -17.87
C GLN A 277 8.16 1.72 -17.37
N LEU A 278 7.03 2.43 -17.33
CA LEU A 278 5.74 1.87 -16.95
C LEU A 278 5.28 0.73 -17.88
N GLN A 279 5.73 0.75 -19.13
CA GLN A 279 5.41 -0.25 -20.15
C GLN A 279 6.64 -1.11 -20.51
N ALA A 280 7.72 -1.02 -19.72
CA ALA A 280 8.90 -1.83 -19.97
C ALA A 280 8.59 -3.31 -19.73
N GLU A 281 8.75 -4.13 -20.76
CA GLU A 281 8.54 -5.56 -20.66
C GLU A 281 9.79 -6.28 -20.13
N ASP A 282 9.62 -7.19 -19.19
CA ASP A 282 10.72 -8.08 -18.81
C ASP A 282 11.10 -9.00 -19.99
N ALA A 283 12.39 -9.31 -20.10
CA ALA A 283 12.93 -10.04 -21.25
C ALA A 283 12.45 -11.51 -21.32
N LEU A 284 12.08 -12.12 -20.19
CA LEU A 284 11.80 -13.56 -20.10
C LEU A 284 10.32 -13.87 -20.36
N TYR A 285 9.42 -13.13 -19.74
CA TYR A 285 7.98 -13.38 -19.77
C TYR A 285 7.21 -12.28 -20.53
N GLY A 286 7.83 -11.14 -20.81
CA GLY A 286 7.17 -10.01 -21.46
C GLY A 286 6.13 -9.30 -20.59
N GLY A 287 6.23 -9.41 -19.27
CA GLY A 287 5.37 -8.74 -18.31
C GLY A 287 5.87 -7.33 -17.99
N THR A 288 4.93 -6.39 -17.90
CA THR A 288 5.16 -5.00 -17.43
C THR A 288 5.48 -4.97 -15.92
N PRO A 289 5.93 -3.84 -15.34
CA PRO A 289 6.17 -3.72 -13.90
C PRO A 289 4.98 -4.17 -13.03
N LEU A 290 3.75 -3.95 -13.50
CA LEU A 290 2.52 -4.35 -12.80
C LEU A 290 2.40 -5.86 -12.59
N HIS A 291 2.91 -6.67 -13.53
CA HIS A 291 2.92 -8.13 -13.44
C HIS A 291 3.75 -8.63 -12.25
N TRP A 292 4.75 -7.84 -11.86
CA TRP A 292 5.72 -8.20 -10.82
C TRP A 292 5.42 -7.56 -9.47
N ALA A 293 4.36 -6.73 -9.37
CA ALA A 293 3.97 -6.08 -8.14
C ALA A 293 3.62 -7.07 -7.03
N LYS A 294 4.19 -6.87 -5.83
CA LYS A 294 3.98 -7.77 -4.68
C LYS A 294 2.95 -7.28 -3.68
N THR A 295 2.82 -5.97 -3.55
CA THR A 295 2.00 -5.32 -2.53
C THR A 295 0.92 -4.45 -3.17
N ALA A 296 -0.15 -4.20 -2.43
CA ALA A 296 -1.20 -3.27 -2.81
C ALA A 296 -0.65 -1.87 -3.11
N GLU A 297 0.31 -1.39 -2.31
CA GLU A 297 0.95 -0.08 -2.50
C GLU A 297 1.68 0.05 -3.83
N MET A 298 2.44 -0.98 -4.24
CA MET A 298 3.13 -0.98 -5.53
C MET A 298 2.14 -1.01 -6.70
N CYS A 299 1.02 -1.73 -6.56
CA CYS A 299 -0.04 -1.73 -7.57
C CYS A 299 -0.67 -0.33 -7.71
N ARG A 300 -1.02 0.32 -6.59
CA ARG A 300 -1.58 1.68 -6.60
C ARG A 300 -0.61 2.67 -7.25
N LEU A 301 0.67 2.64 -6.86
CA LEU A 301 1.70 3.51 -7.45
C LEU A 301 1.70 3.42 -8.99
N LEU A 302 1.72 2.21 -9.54
CA LEU A 302 1.74 2.01 -10.99
C LEU A 302 0.43 2.42 -11.67
N LEU A 303 -0.71 2.14 -11.04
CA LEU A 303 -2.03 2.52 -11.57
C LEU A 303 -2.26 4.03 -11.54
N ASP A 304 -1.80 4.72 -10.50
CA ASP A 304 -1.85 6.18 -10.38
C ASP A 304 -1.02 6.87 -11.49
N HIS A 305 0.01 6.20 -12.00
CA HIS A 305 0.80 6.65 -13.15
C HIS A 305 0.21 6.22 -14.51
N GLY A 306 -0.96 5.57 -14.52
CA GLY A 306 -1.67 5.21 -15.76
C GLY A 306 -1.26 3.89 -16.40
N CYS A 307 -0.81 2.90 -15.60
CA CYS A 307 -0.43 1.59 -16.14
C CYS A 307 -1.62 0.87 -16.79
N ALA A 308 -1.36 0.11 -17.87
CA ALA A 308 -2.37 -0.70 -18.54
C ALA A 308 -2.73 -1.94 -17.70
N ILE A 309 -3.88 -1.90 -17.03
CA ILE A 309 -4.29 -2.92 -16.05
C ILE A 309 -4.54 -4.32 -16.65
N ASN A 310 -5.05 -4.36 -17.89
CA ASN A 310 -5.44 -5.59 -18.58
C ASN A 310 -4.39 -6.04 -19.63
N TYR A 311 -3.15 -5.54 -19.52
CA TYR A 311 -2.07 -5.98 -20.41
C TYR A 311 -1.80 -7.48 -20.24
N LEU A 312 -1.55 -8.18 -21.35
CA LEU A 312 -1.18 -9.58 -21.37
C LEU A 312 0.31 -9.71 -21.68
N SER A 313 1.03 -10.44 -20.85
CA SER A 313 2.43 -10.79 -21.09
C SER A 313 2.58 -11.70 -22.33
N LYS A 314 3.83 -12.00 -22.73
CA LYS A 314 4.10 -12.96 -23.82
C LYS A 314 3.66 -14.38 -23.49
N THR A 315 3.51 -14.71 -22.19
CA THR A 315 2.90 -15.97 -21.75
C THR A 315 1.38 -15.94 -21.75
N GLY A 316 0.76 -14.81 -22.11
CA GLY A 316 -0.67 -14.60 -22.06
C GLY A 316 -1.21 -14.42 -20.65
N GLU A 317 -0.39 -14.12 -19.63
CA GLU A 317 -0.89 -13.83 -18.28
C GLU A 317 -1.08 -12.32 -18.11
N SER A 318 -2.19 -11.88 -17.51
CA SER A 318 -2.30 -10.51 -17.00
C SER A 318 -1.75 -10.39 -15.58
N ALA A 319 -1.56 -9.15 -15.09
CA ALA A 319 -1.16 -8.91 -13.70
C ALA A 319 -2.13 -9.58 -12.71
N LEU A 320 -3.44 -9.53 -12.96
CA LEU A 320 -4.43 -10.22 -12.12
C LEU A 320 -4.20 -11.74 -12.07
N HIS A 321 -3.88 -12.38 -13.20
CA HIS A 321 -3.57 -13.82 -13.23
C HIS A 321 -2.37 -14.16 -12.32
N ILE A 322 -1.29 -13.37 -12.41
CA ILE A 322 -0.07 -13.60 -11.62
C ILE A 322 -0.34 -13.38 -10.13
N LEU A 323 -1.03 -12.30 -9.76
CA LEU A 323 -1.36 -12.02 -8.36
C LEU A 323 -2.27 -13.10 -7.77
N THR A 324 -3.26 -13.57 -8.53
CA THR A 324 -4.15 -14.66 -8.13
C THR A 324 -3.41 -15.97 -7.96
N ARG A 325 -2.54 -16.34 -8.92
CA ARG A 325 -1.69 -17.54 -8.85
C ARG A 325 -0.73 -17.51 -7.66
N LYS A 326 -0.28 -16.32 -7.26
CA LYS A 326 0.61 -16.12 -6.10
C LYS A 326 -0.12 -15.90 -4.78
N GLY A 327 -1.47 -15.87 -4.78
CA GLY A 327 -2.26 -15.70 -3.56
C GLY A 327 -2.16 -14.30 -2.94
N ARG A 328 -1.84 -13.27 -3.73
CA ARG A 328 -1.66 -11.89 -3.25
C ARG A 328 -3.01 -11.15 -3.20
N PHE A 329 -3.85 -11.50 -2.22
CA PHE A 329 -5.22 -11.01 -2.09
C PHE A 329 -5.33 -9.48 -2.15
N GLU A 330 -4.67 -8.76 -1.25
CA GLU A 330 -4.69 -7.28 -1.17
C GLU A 330 -4.26 -6.61 -2.49
N ALA A 331 -3.23 -7.13 -3.14
CA ALA A 331 -2.75 -6.60 -4.42
C ALA A 331 -3.76 -6.86 -5.55
N ALA A 332 -4.38 -8.04 -5.57
CA ALA A 332 -5.43 -8.38 -6.54
C ALA A 332 -6.69 -7.53 -6.33
N MET A 333 -7.05 -7.22 -5.07
CA MET A 333 -8.14 -6.30 -4.75
C MET A 333 -7.90 -4.90 -5.31
N VAL A 334 -6.67 -4.38 -5.21
CA VAL A 334 -6.32 -3.12 -5.88
C VAL A 334 -6.57 -3.20 -7.38
N LEU A 335 -6.20 -4.29 -8.05
CA LEU A 335 -6.46 -4.43 -9.48
C LEU A 335 -7.97 -4.49 -9.79
N LEU A 336 -8.74 -5.31 -9.08
CA LEU A 336 -10.19 -5.44 -9.28
C LEU A 336 -10.91 -4.10 -9.07
N THR A 337 -10.54 -3.38 -8.01
CA THR A 337 -11.11 -2.06 -7.70
C THR A 337 -10.67 -0.97 -8.66
N HIS A 338 -9.65 -1.19 -9.50
CA HIS A 338 -9.26 -0.27 -10.58
C HIS A 338 -9.71 -0.74 -11.96
N GLY A 339 -10.61 -1.73 -12.03
CA GLY A 339 -11.25 -2.17 -13.28
C GLY A 339 -10.51 -3.29 -14.01
N ALA A 340 -9.72 -4.11 -13.31
CA ALA A 340 -9.17 -5.33 -13.89
C ALA A 340 -10.31 -6.27 -14.30
N ASN A 341 -10.23 -6.79 -15.53
CA ASN A 341 -11.24 -7.70 -16.06
C ASN A 341 -11.03 -9.11 -15.50
N ALA A 342 -11.92 -9.54 -14.60
CA ALA A 342 -11.88 -10.87 -13.98
C ALA A 342 -12.11 -12.02 -14.99
N ASN A 343 -12.73 -11.73 -16.14
CA ASN A 343 -13.05 -12.69 -17.21
C ASN A 343 -12.02 -12.69 -18.35
N LEU A 344 -10.94 -11.92 -18.22
CA LEU A 344 -9.86 -11.96 -19.19
C LEU A 344 -9.27 -13.37 -19.22
N LYS A 345 -9.26 -13.99 -20.41
CA LYS A 345 -8.63 -15.31 -20.60
C LYS A 345 -7.14 -15.13 -20.75
N GLY A 346 -6.39 -15.82 -19.90
CA GLY A 346 -4.93 -15.85 -19.96
C GLY A 346 -4.40 -17.12 -20.62
N GLN A 347 -3.29 -17.64 -20.08
CA GLN A 347 -2.67 -18.87 -20.56
C GLN A 347 -3.64 -20.07 -20.49
N ASP A 348 -3.69 -20.85 -21.57
CA ASP A 348 -4.59 -21.99 -21.78
C ASP A 348 -6.10 -21.62 -21.64
N GLY A 349 -6.43 -20.36 -21.91
CA GLY A 349 -7.80 -19.85 -21.78
C GLY A 349 -8.29 -19.70 -20.34
N ASN A 350 -7.42 -19.93 -19.35
CA ASN A 350 -7.77 -19.83 -17.93
C ASN A 350 -7.98 -18.36 -17.54
N THR A 351 -9.09 -18.07 -16.87
CA THR A 351 -9.31 -16.78 -16.22
C THR A 351 -8.68 -16.74 -14.82
N ALA A 352 -8.66 -15.56 -14.19
CA ALA A 352 -8.26 -15.44 -12.79
C ALA A 352 -9.06 -16.39 -11.87
N LEU A 353 -10.36 -16.59 -12.12
CA LEU A 353 -11.19 -17.49 -11.32
C LEU A 353 -10.76 -18.96 -11.46
N HIS A 354 -10.40 -19.41 -12.67
CA HIS A 354 -9.83 -20.74 -12.87
C HIS A 354 -8.55 -20.94 -12.04
N LEU A 355 -7.66 -19.95 -12.03
CA LEU A 355 -6.43 -19.99 -11.25
C LEU A 355 -6.70 -19.99 -9.74
N ALA A 356 -7.63 -19.15 -9.27
CA ALA A 356 -8.00 -19.08 -7.85
C ALA A 356 -8.56 -20.42 -7.35
N MET A 357 -9.43 -21.06 -8.13
CA MET A 357 -9.97 -22.40 -7.87
C MET A 357 -8.88 -23.48 -7.86
N LYS A 358 -7.96 -23.42 -8.83
CA LYS A 358 -6.84 -24.36 -8.92
C LYS A 358 -5.92 -24.29 -7.69
N MET A 359 -5.72 -23.08 -7.14
CA MET A 359 -4.84 -22.83 -5.99
C MET A 359 -5.56 -22.87 -4.63
N ASP A 360 -6.88 -23.08 -4.60
CA ASP A 360 -7.73 -23.11 -3.37
C ASP A 360 -7.72 -21.78 -2.57
N HIS A 361 -7.59 -20.64 -3.25
CA HIS A 361 -7.57 -19.31 -2.62
C HIS A 361 -8.99 -18.77 -2.37
N MET A 362 -9.63 -19.18 -1.26
CA MET A 362 -11.04 -18.87 -0.94
C MET A 362 -11.40 -17.37 -1.00
N GLU A 363 -10.58 -16.50 -0.41
CA GLU A 363 -10.84 -15.05 -0.39
C GLU A 363 -10.83 -14.46 -1.81
N LEU A 364 -9.86 -14.87 -2.63
CA LEU A 364 -9.78 -14.46 -4.03
C LEU A 364 -10.94 -15.01 -4.86
N ILE A 365 -11.41 -16.22 -4.57
CA ILE A 365 -12.58 -16.81 -5.24
C ILE A 365 -13.82 -15.95 -4.98
N LYS A 366 -14.10 -15.66 -3.70
CA LYS A 366 -15.22 -14.79 -3.32
C LYS A 366 -15.11 -13.41 -3.96
N ALA A 367 -13.92 -12.79 -3.87
CA ALA A 367 -13.67 -11.49 -4.47
C ALA A 367 -13.91 -11.50 -5.99
N LEU A 368 -13.35 -12.46 -6.72
CA LEU A 368 -13.52 -12.54 -8.17
C LEU A 368 -14.99 -12.68 -8.56
N ILE A 369 -15.76 -13.54 -7.88
CA ILE A 369 -17.19 -13.72 -8.16
C ILE A 369 -17.97 -12.44 -7.84
N VAL A 370 -17.72 -11.82 -6.67
CA VAL A 370 -18.34 -10.54 -6.30
C VAL A 370 -18.05 -9.50 -7.39
N PHE A 371 -16.83 -9.44 -7.90
CA PHE A 371 -16.43 -8.52 -8.96
C PHE A 371 -16.84 -8.95 -10.38
N GLY A 372 -17.72 -9.94 -10.52
CA GLY A 372 -18.37 -10.30 -11.79
C GLY A 372 -17.62 -11.35 -12.61
N ALA A 373 -16.77 -12.17 -11.98
CA ALA A 373 -16.20 -13.33 -12.64
C ALA A 373 -17.30 -14.32 -13.05
N ASP A 374 -17.26 -14.73 -14.31
CA ASP A 374 -18.15 -15.73 -14.88
C ASP A 374 -17.72 -17.12 -14.40
N VAL A 375 -18.65 -17.79 -13.74
CA VAL A 375 -18.47 -19.13 -13.17
C VAL A 375 -18.67 -20.24 -14.22
N GLU A 376 -19.22 -19.91 -15.39
CA GLU A 376 -19.46 -20.82 -16.53
C GLU A 376 -18.49 -20.58 -17.70
N ILE A 377 -17.53 -19.67 -17.56
CA ILE A 377 -16.56 -19.42 -18.64
C ILE A 377 -15.66 -20.62 -18.84
N HIS A 378 -15.51 -21.07 -20.08
CA HIS A 378 -14.71 -22.26 -20.40
C HIS A 378 -13.27 -21.87 -20.77
N ASN A 379 -12.28 -22.60 -20.27
CA ASN A 379 -10.90 -22.51 -20.73
C ASN A 379 -10.70 -23.26 -22.07
N ASP A 380 -9.47 -23.30 -22.59
CA ASP A 380 -9.19 -23.92 -23.90
C ASP A 380 -9.38 -25.45 -23.90
N LEU A 381 -9.43 -26.06 -22.71
CA LEU A 381 -9.74 -27.49 -22.52
C LEU A 381 -11.26 -27.75 -22.34
N GLY A 382 -12.09 -26.71 -22.41
CA GLY A 382 -13.53 -26.82 -22.15
C GLY A 382 -13.87 -27.02 -20.67
N GLU A 383 -12.94 -26.77 -19.75
CA GLU A 383 -13.20 -26.85 -18.31
C GLU A 383 -13.77 -25.51 -17.82
N THR A 384 -14.81 -25.56 -16.97
CA THR A 384 -15.27 -24.40 -16.18
C THR A 384 -14.44 -24.28 -14.89
N PRO A 385 -14.43 -23.10 -14.21
CA PRO A 385 -13.76 -22.95 -12.93
C PRO A 385 -14.23 -23.98 -11.89
N GLY A 386 -15.53 -24.33 -11.91
CA GLY A 386 -16.09 -25.35 -11.03
C GLY A 386 -15.58 -26.76 -11.32
N LEU A 387 -15.38 -27.11 -12.59
CA LEU A 387 -14.78 -28.39 -12.96
C LEU A 387 -13.32 -28.48 -12.50
N ILE A 388 -12.55 -27.39 -12.62
CA ILE A 388 -11.19 -27.32 -12.06
C ILE A 388 -11.23 -27.54 -10.56
N ALA A 389 -12.09 -26.83 -9.83
CA ALA A 389 -12.23 -27.00 -8.37
C ALA A 389 -12.54 -28.46 -8.00
N ALA A 390 -13.44 -29.12 -8.73
CA ALA A 390 -13.78 -30.52 -8.51
C ALA A 390 -12.61 -31.49 -8.74
N ARG A 391 -11.71 -31.17 -9.69
CA ARG A 391 -10.56 -31.99 -10.06
C ARG A 391 -9.33 -31.75 -9.18
N THR A 392 -9.05 -30.50 -8.83
CA THR A 392 -7.78 -30.09 -8.21
C THR A 392 -7.88 -29.84 -6.71
N SER A 393 -9.03 -29.39 -6.18
CA SER A 393 -9.17 -29.12 -4.75
C SER A 393 -9.13 -30.45 -3.97
N LYS A 394 -8.17 -30.57 -3.05
CA LYS A 394 -8.00 -31.71 -2.14
C LYS A 394 -8.28 -31.22 -0.72
N GLY A 395 -9.36 -31.70 -0.09
CA GLY A 395 -9.67 -31.37 1.30
C GLY A 395 -11.12 -30.93 1.56
N PRO A 396 -11.43 -30.43 2.77
CA PRO A 396 -12.78 -29.99 3.17
C PRO A 396 -13.31 -28.80 2.35
N ASN A 397 -12.40 -27.98 1.80
CA ASN A 397 -12.74 -26.79 0.99
C ASN A 397 -13.44 -27.16 -0.33
N ARG A 398 -13.20 -28.34 -0.90
CA ARG A 398 -13.86 -28.77 -2.15
C ARG A 398 -15.38 -28.73 -2.03
N LYS A 399 -15.93 -29.21 -0.91
CA LYS A 399 -17.38 -29.21 -0.69
C LYS A 399 -17.89 -27.76 -0.59
N VAL A 400 -17.18 -26.93 0.18
CA VAL A 400 -17.50 -25.50 0.31
C VAL A 400 -17.47 -24.78 -1.03
N LEU A 401 -16.47 -25.03 -1.87
CA LEU A 401 -16.34 -24.42 -3.21
C LEU A 401 -17.43 -24.88 -4.17
N LEU A 402 -17.78 -26.16 -4.17
CA LEU A 402 -18.85 -26.66 -5.03
C LEU A 402 -20.23 -26.17 -4.55
N ASP A 403 -20.46 -26.12 -3.24
CA ASP A 403 -21.68 -25.55 -2.67
C ASP A 403 -21.75 -24.04 -2.96
N MET A 404 -20.63 -23.33 -2.87
CA MET A 404 -20.47 -21.92 -3.24
C MET A 404 -20.87 -21.66 -4.70
N LEU A 405 -20.37 -22.46 -5.64
CA LEU A 405 -20.68 -22.34 -7.06
C LEU A 405 -22.15 -22.70 -7.37
N CYS A 406 -22.69 -23.76 -6.75
CA CYS A 406 -24.11 -24.09 -6.86
C CYS A 406 -25.00 -22.95 -6.35
N SER A 407 -24.53 -22.20 -5.36
CA SER A 407 -25.24 -21.05 -4.78
C SER A 407 -25.16 -19.78 -5.63
N VAL A 408 -24.33 -19.77 -6.68
CA VAL A 408 -24.26 -18.68 -7.67
C VAL A 408 -24.99 -19.06 -8.97
N GLY A 409 -25.64 -20.23 -9.01
CA GLY A 409 -26.48 -20.68 -10.12
C GLY A 409 -25.81 -21.63 -11.11
N VAL A 410 -24.66 -22.20 -10.77
CA VAL A 410 -23.98 -23.20 -11.62
C VAL A 410 -24.82 -24.48 -11.71
N GLN A 411 -25.16 -24.91 -12.93
CA GLN A 411 -25.75 -26.24 -13.13
C GLN A 411 -24.67 -27.29 -12.87
N ARG A 412 -24.94 -28.29 -12.01
CA ARG A 412 -23.99 -29.36 -11.67
C ARG A 412 -23.51 -30.07 -12.94
N CYS A 413 -22.34 -29.70 -13.43
CA CYS A 413 -21.69 -30.39 -14.53
C CYS A 413 -21.05 -31.68 -13.98
N LEU A 414 -21.69 -32.82 -14.26
CA LEU A 414 -21.03 -34.12 -14.20
C LEU A 414 -19.98 -34.18 -15.32
N PRO A 415 -18.86 -34.90 -15.14
CA PRO A 415 -17.89 -35.09 -16.21
C PRO A 415 -18.59 -35.68 -17.45
N PRO A 416 -18.26 -35.20 -18.67
CA PRO A 416 -18.98 -35.60 -19.87
C PRO A 416 -18.83 -37.10 -20.10
N SER A 417 -19.96 -37.81 -20.19
CA SER A 417 -20.00 -39.16 -20.72
C SER A 417 -19.74 -39.11 -22.24
N PRO A 418 -19.06 -40.13 -22.82
CA PRO A 418 -18.66 -40.15 -24.24
C PRO A 418 -19.84 -40.33 -25.25
N GLY A 419 -21.00 -39.74 -24.96
CA GLY A 419 -22.18 -39.76 -25.82
C GLY A 419 -23.12 -38.56 -25.64
N SER A 420 -22.69 -37.47 -25.00
CA SER A 420 -23.50 -36.25 -24.92
C SER A 420 -23.40 -35.43 -26.22
N PRO A 421 -24.52 -34.95 -26.79
CA PRO A 421 -24.48 -34.09 -27.97
C PRO A 421 -23.77 -32.78 -27.65
N PRO A 422 -23.15 -32.10 -28.64
CA PRO A 422 -22.43 -30.86 -28.39
C PRO A 422 -23.37 -29.81 -27.79
N PRO A 423 -22.91 -28.98 -26.84
CA PRO A 423 -23.72 -27.92 -26.29
C PRO A 423 -24.10 -26.96 -27.43
N ILE A 424 -25.40 -26.73 -27.59
CA ILE A 424 -25.93 -25.69 -28.46
C ILE A 424 -25.40 -24.38 -27.89
N SER A 425 -24.57 -23.67 -28.66
CA SER A 425 -24.22 -22.29 -28.40
C SER A 425 -25.52 -21.49 -28.35
N THR A 426 -26.03 -21.20 -27.14
CA THR A 426 -26.99 -20.11 -26.96
C THR A 426 -26.21 -18.83 -27.13
N ASN A 427 -26.00 -18.49 -28.40
CA ASN A 427 -25.63 -17.17 -28.85
C ASN A 427 -26.72 -16.25 -28.27
N THR A 428 -26.44 -15.57 -27.16
CA THR A 428 -27.26 -14.49 -26.64
C THR A 428 -27.10 -13.33 -27.60
N GLY A 429 -27.74 -13.46 -28.76
CA GLY A 429 -27.92 -12.39 -29.70
C GLY A 429 -28.53 -11.24 -28.92
N ILE A 430 -27.79 -10.14 -28.88
CA ILE A 430 -28.26 -8.83 -28.46
C ILE A 430 -29.56 -8.59 -29.21
N ARG A 431 -30.69 -8.79 -28.52
CA ARG A 431 -31.98 -8.34 -29.02
C ARG A 431 -31.91 -6.82 -28.95
N LEU A 432 -31.62 -6.18 -30.08
CA LEU A 432 -31.92 -4.77 -30.27
C LEU A 432 -33.43 -4.62 -30.08
N PHE A 433 -33.85 -4.17 -28.91
CA PHE A 433 -35.19 -3.66 -28.71
C PHE A 433 -35.30 -2.32 -29.43
N PRO A 434 -36.39 -2.06 -30.18
CA PRO A 434 -36.57 -0.78 -30.82
C PRO A 434 -36.72 0.31 -29.76
N ALA A 435 -36.23 1.51 -30.07
CA ALA A 435 -36.37 2.69 -29.22
C ALA A 435 -37.86 2.96 -28.96
N PHE A 436 -38.36 2.51 -27.81
CA PHE A 436 -39.69 2.86 -27.35
C PHE A 436 -39.65 4.24 -26.69
N SER A 437 -40.42 5.15 -27.27
CA SER A 437 -40.85 6.40 -26.64
C SER A 437 -41.42 6.11 -25.26
N LEU A 438 -41.07 6.93 -24.26
CA LEU A 438 -41.64 6.96 -22.91
C LEU A 438 -43.18 6.86 -22.96
N VAL A 439 -43.72 5.65 -22.86
CA VAL A 439 -45.13 5.42 -22.64
C VAL A 439 -45.41 5.84 -21.21
N SER A 440 -46.32 6.80 -21.04
CA SER A 440 -46.72 7.32 -19.73
C SER A 440 -47.35 6.21 -18.89
N CYS A 441 -46.57 5.62 -18.00
CA CYS A 441 -47.11 4.71 -17.01
C CYS A 441 -47.96 5.44 -15.97
N ARG A 442 -48.99 4.74 -15.50
CA ARG A 442 -50.09 5.27 -14.69
C ARG A 442 -49.71 5.52 -13.22
N MET A 443 -48.58 4.99 -12.76
CA MET A 443 -48.13 5.01 -11.37
C MET A 443 -46.63 5.38 -11.28
N ASP A 444 -46.24 6.03 -10.20
CA ASP A 444 -44.84 6.34 -9.89
C ASP A 444 -44.17 5.20 -9.11
N ARG A 445 -42.87 5.01 -9.31
CA ARG A 445 -42.03 4.02 -8.62
C ARG A 445 -41.01 4.71 -7.72
N LEU A 446 -40.91 4.30 -6.45
CA LEU A 446 -39.99 4.84 -5.46
C LEU A 446 -38.92 3.82 -5.05
N LEU A 447 -37.67 4.27 -5.09
CA LEU A 447 -36.52 3.60 -4.49
C LEU A 447 -36.09 4.34 -3.22
N CYS A 448 -35.94 3.62 -2.11
CA CYS A 448 -35.44 4.13 -0.83
C CYS A 448 -34.14 3.42 -0.45
N LEU A 449 -33.09 4.20 -0.22
CA LEU A 449 -31.74 3.73 0.11
C LEU A 449 -31.34 4.16 1.52
N ASP A 450 -31.14 3.19 2.40
CA ASP A 450 -30.82 3.47 3.81
C ASP A 450 -29.40 4.03 3.99
N GLY A 451 -29.18 4.67 5.14
CA GLY A 451 -27.83 4.99 5.62
C GLY A 451 -27.08 3.77 6.16
N GLY A 452 -25.76 3.93 6.38
CA GLY A 452 -24.93 2.82 6.86
C GLY A 452 -23.43 2.88 6.54
N GLY A 453 -22.87 4.04 6.20
CA GLY A 453 -21.42 4.20 5.97
C GLY A 453 -20.90 3.38 4.78
N ILE A 454 -19.77 2.69 4.95
CA ILE A 454 -19.16 1.86 3.89
C ILE A 454 -20.03 0.66 3.47
N LYS A 455 -20.97 0.24 4.33
CA LYS A 455 -21.95 -0.81 4.03
C LYS A 455 -22.92 -0.43 2.91
N GLY A 456 -22.88 0.80 2.39
CA GLY A 456 -23.51 1.16 1.12
C GLY A 456 -23.14 0.22 -0.03
N LEU A 457 -22.00 -0.47 0.05
CA LEU A 457 -21.63 -1.59 -0.83
C LEU A 457 -22.72 -2.67 -0.95
N VAL A 458 -23.45 -2.97 0.12
CA VAL A 458 -24.59 -3.90 0.12
C VAL A 458 -25.72 -3.39 -0.77
N LEU A 459 -26.04 -2.10 -0.69
CA LEU A 459 -27.04 -1.45 -1.56
C LEU A 459 -26.63 -1.56 -3.02
N ILE A 460 -25.36 -1.24 -3.31
CA ILE A 460 -24.81 -1.31 -4.67
C ILE A 460 -24.92 -2.73 -5.22
N GLN A 461 -24.59 -3.76 -4.42
CA GLN A 461 -24.67 -5.15 -4.86
C GLN A 461 -26.11 -5.59 -5.16
N MET A 462 -27.08 -5.17 -4.34
CA MET A 462 -28.50 -5.43 -4.61
C MET A 462 -29.00 -4.68 -5.87
N LEU A 463 -28.53 -3.45 -6.10
CA LEU A 463 -28.85 -2.68 -7.30
C LEU A 463 -28.25 -3.30 -8.56
N ILE A 464 -27.00 -3.79 -8.53
CA ILE A 464 -26.40 -4.54 -9.65
C ILE A 464 -27.26 -5.74 -10.02
N ALA A 465 -27.70 -6.50 -9.01
CA ALA A 465 -28.55 -7.67 -9.25
C ALA A 465 -29.91 -7.28 -9.83
N LEU A 466 -30.51 -6.19 -9.35
CA LEU A 466 -31.77 -5.66 -9.89
C LEU A 466 -31.62 -5.17 -11.34
N GLU A 467 -30.55 -4.44 -11.66
CA GLU A 467 -30.24 -3.99 -13.03
C GLU A 467 -30.05 -5.18 -13.97
N ARG A 468 -29.40 -6.25 -13.50
CA ARG A 468 -29.19 -7.47 -14.28
C ARG A 468 -30.50 -8.19 -14.59
N GLU A 469 -31.40 -8.34 -13.62
CA GLU A 469 -32.71 -8.98 -13.85
C GLU A 469 -33.64 -8.08 -14.69
N ALA A 470 -33.58 -6.76 -14.49
CA ALA A 470 -34.42 -5.81 -15.22
C ALA A 470 -33.88 -5.44 -16.61
N GLY A 471 -32.60 -5.72 -16.91
CA GLY A 471 -31.96 -5.38 -18.19
C GLY A 471 -31.90 -3.89 -18.52
N ARG A 472 -32.10 -3.01 -17.51
CA ARG A 472 -32.11 -1.54 -17.64
C ARG A 472 -31.42 -0.91 -16.43
N PRO A 473 -30.79 0.26 -16.57
CA PRO A 473 -30.10 0.93 -15.47
C PRO A 473 -31.10 1.42 -14.42
N THR A 474 -30.68 1.46 -13.15
CA THR A 474 -31.50 1.85 -11.99
C THR A 474 -32.19 3.20 -12.20
N ARG A 475 -31.50 4.15 -12.84
CA ARG A 475 -32.01 5.49 -13.15
C ARG A 475 -33.26 5.48 -14.02
N GLU A 476 -33.47 4.46 -14.84
CA GLU A 476 -34.65 4.29 -15.70
C GLU A 476 -35.77 3.49 -15.05
N LEU A 477 -35.47 2.77 -13.97
CA LEU A 477 -36.43 1.89 -13.29
C LEU A 477 -37.31 2.63 -12.27
N PHE A 478 -36.87 3.81 -11.81
CA PHE A 478 -37.52 4.53 -10.71
C PHE A 478 -37.78 5.99 -11.09
N ASP A 479 -38.93 6.51 -10.68
CA ASP A 479 -39.32 7.91 -10.89
C ASP A 479 -38.87 8.79 -9.71
N TRP A 480 -38.78 8.18 -8.53
CA TRP A 480 -38.33 8.78 -7.28
C TRP A 480 -37.21 7.97 -6.64
N VAL A 481 -36.19 8.66 -6.14
CA VAL A 481 -35.08 8.04 -5.40
C VAL A 481 -34.85 8.82 -4.10
N ALA A 482 -34.97 8.16 -2.96
CA ALA A 482 -34.69 8.71 -1.65
C ALA A 482 -33.44 8.05 -1.05
N GLY A 483 -32.61 8.82 -0.36
CA GLY A 483 -31.40 8.30 0.26
C GLY A 483 -31.00 9.02 1.54
N THR A 484 -30.45 8.25 2.48
CA THR A 484 -29.85 8.78 3.72
C THR A 484 -28.39 8.39 3.81
N SER A 485 -27.52 9.30 4.28
CA SER A 485 -26.09 9.04 4.47
C SER A 485 -25.44 8.48 3.18
N THR A 486 -24.87 7.27 3.24
CA THR A 486 -24.35 6.54 2.08
C THR A 486 -25.40 6.31 0.99
N GLY A 487 -26.64 5.99 1.35
CA GLY A 487 -27.77 5.88 0.41
C GLY A 487 -28.08 7.22 -0.25
N GLY A 488 -27.85 8.34 0.43
CA GLY A 488 -27.94 9.69 -0.14
C GLY A 488 -26.87 9.95 -1.20
N ILE A 489 -25.62 9.53 -0.95
CA ILE A 489 -24.53 9.59 -1.94
C ILE A 489 -24.88 8.73 -3.16
N LEU A 490 -25.38 7.51 -2.95
CA LEU A 490 -25.78 6.61 -4.03
C LEU A 490 -26.99 7.13 -4.83
N ALA A 491 -27.99 7.69 -4.16
CA ALA A 491 -29.15 8.31 -4.81
C ALA A 491 -28.70 9.43 -5.76
N LEU A 492 -27.79 10.28 -5.32
CA LEU A 492 -27.20 11.33 -6.18
C LEU A 492 -26.38 10.72 -7.32
N ALA A 493 -25.63 9.64 -7.09
CA ALA A 493 -24.88 8.96 -8.14
C ALA A 493 -25.76 8.31 -9.22
N ILE A 494 -26.85 7.66 -8.83
CA ILE A 494 -27.86 7.08 -9.74
C ILE A 494 -28.43 8.18 -10.64
N VAL A 495 -28.80 9.31 -10.04
CA VAL A 495 -29.39 10.45 -10.75
C VAL A 495 -28.39 11.05 -11.75
N HIS A 496 -27.09 11.02 -11.47
CA HIS A 496 -26.04 11.43 -12.40
C HIS A 496 -25.64 10.34 -13.43
N GLY A 497 -26.33 9.19 -13.46
CA GLY A 497 -26.11 8.14 -14.46
C GLY A 497 -24.83 7.33 -14.27
N LYS A 498 -24.28 7.28 -13.04
CA LYS A 498 -23.12 6.45 -12.74
C LYS A 498 -23.50 4.97 -12.64
N SER A 499 -22.71 4.08 -13.25
CA SER A 499 -22.97 2.64 -13.19
C SER A 499 -22.71 2.06 -11.80
N MET A 500 -23.46 1.02 -11.42
CA MET A 500 -23.32 0.41 -10.10
C MET A 500 -21.98 -0.31 -9.93
N GLU A 501 -21.43 -0.92 -10.98
CA GLU A 501 -20.09 -1.53 -10.93
C GLU A 501 -19.00 -0.49 -10.69
N TYR A 502 -19.12 0.69 -11.32
CA TYR A 502 -18.23 1.81 -11.07
C TYR A 502 -18.31 2.25 -9.61
N LEU A 503 -19.53 2.39 -9.07
CA LEU A 503 -19.75 2.81 -7.67
C LEU A 503 -19.20 1.80 -6.67
N ARG A 504 -19.33 0.50 -6.92
CA ARG A 504 -18.74 -0.55 -6.08
C ARG A 504 -17.23 -0.35 -5.98
N CYS A 505 -16.55 -0.26 -7.12
CA CYS A 505 -15.12 -0.01 -7.19
C CYS A 505 -14.73 1.33 -6.55
N LEU A 506 -15.55 2.37 -6.76
CA LEU A 506 -15.34 3.69 -6.17
C LEU A 506 -15.37 3.66 -4.65
N TYR A 507 -16.29 2.90 -4.04
CA TYR A 507 -16.39 2.79 -2.58
C TYR A 507 -15.16 2.10 -1.97
N PHE A 508 -14.65 1.04 -2.61
CA PHE A 508 -13.39 0.40 -2.20
C PHE A 508 -12.18 1.34 -2.31
N ARG A 509 -12.16 2.26 -3.29
CA ARG A 509 -11.10 3.28 -3.38
C ARG A 509 -11.31 4.41 -2.36
N MET A 510 -12.57 4.79 -2.13
CA MET A 510 -12.95 5.87 -1.22
C MET A 510 -12.58 5.54 0.24
N LYS A 511 -12.87 4.33 0.72
CA LYS A 511 -12.57 3.93 2.11
C LYS A 511 -11.09 4.13 2.45
N GLU A 512 -10.20 3.86 1.48
CA GLU A 512 -8.76 3.98 1.65
C GLU A 512 -8.31 5.43 1.72
N GLN A 513 -9.04 6.35 1.07
CA GLN A 513 -8.72 7.79 1.03
C GLN A 513 -9.32 8.53 2.22
N VAL A 514 -10.54 8.16 2.63
CA VAL A 514 -11.36 8.90 3.58
C VAL A 514 -11.12 8.46 5.02
N PHE A 515 -10.94 7.17 5.30
CA PHE A 515 -10.78 6.65 6.66
C PHE A 515 -9.31 6.51 7.05
N LYS A 516 -8.57 7.64 6.97
CA LYS A 516 -7.16 7.72 7.39
C LYS A 516 -7.04 8.51 8.69
N GLY A 517 -6.29 7.96 9.65
CA GLY A 517 -6.02 8.61 10.93
C GLY A 517 -7.02 8.21 12.04
N SER A 518 -7.21 9.09 13.02
CA SER A 518 -8.11 8.86 14.16
C SER A 518 -9.42 9.65 14.02
N ARG A 519 -10.48 9.14 14.64
CA ARG A 519 -11.78 9.83 14.66
C ARG A 519 -11.76 11.05 15.60
N PRO A 520 -12.46 12.14 15.26
CA PRO A 520 -13.16 12.36 13.98
C PRO A 520 -12.18 12.62 12.83
N TYR A 521 -12.45 12.03 11.68
CA TYR A 521 -11.62 12.14 10.48
C TYR A 521 -11.62 13.57 9.91
N GLU A 522 -10.54 13.93 9.22
CA GLU A 522 -10.48 15.17 8.46
C GLU A 522 -11.57 15.20 7.38
N SER A 523 -12.22 16.35 7.22
CA SER A 523 -13.33 16.48 6.25
C SER A 523 -12.86 16.66 4.81
N ALA A 524 -11.63 17.15 4.60
CA ALA A 524 -11.10 17.47 3.28
C ALA A 524 -11.08 16.26 2.32
N PRO A 525 -10.60 15.06 2.71
CA PRO A 525 -10.61 13.90 1.80
C PRO A 525 -12.00 13.52 1.29
N LEU A 526 -13.01 13.52 2.16
CA LEU A 526 -14.39 13.23 1.77
C LEU A 526 -14.97 14.35 0.90
N GLU A 527 -14.71 15.61 1.23
CA GLU A 527 -15.19 16.74 0.44
C GLU A 527 -14.58 16.78 -0.96
N ASP A 528 -13.26 16.58 -1.07
CA ASP A 528 -12.56 16.57 -2.35
C ASP A 528 -12.95 15.36 -3.21
N PHE A 529 -13.18 14.21 -2.58
CA PHE A 529 -13.80 13.05 -3.22
C PHE A 529 -15.18 13.41 -3.80
N LEU A 530 -16.07 13.98 -3.00
CA LEU A 530 -17.43 14.32 -3.45
C LEU A 530 -17.41 15.40 -4.54
N LYS A 531 -16.51 16.39 -4.46
CA LYS A 531 -16.32 17.41 -5.51
C LYS A 531 -15.80 16.80 -6.80
N LYS A 532 -14.83 15.89 -6.74
CA LYS A 532 -14.30 15.18 -7.92
C LYS A 532 -15.40 14.35 -8.58
N GLU A 533 -16.21 13.67 -7.77
CA GLU A 533 -17.23 12.75 -8.26
C GLU A 533 -18.48 13.46 -8.78
N PHE A 534 -18.96 14.51 -8.12
CA PHE A 534 -20.21 15.19 -8.50
C PHE A 534 -20.01 16.52 -9.21
N GLY A 535 -18.78 17.04 -9.25
CA GLY A 535 -18.45 18.39 -9.72
C GLY A 535 -18.61 19.43 -8.61
N GLU A 536 -17.67 20.37 -8.53
CA GLU A 536 -17.63 21.39 -7.49
C GLU A 536 -18.80 22.39 -7.58
N ASN A 537 -19.26 22.68 -8.80
CA ASN A 537 -20.27 23.69 -9.09
C ASN A 537 -21.63 23.10 -9.51
N THR A 538 -21.76 21.77 -9.53
CA THR A 538 -22.99 21.09 -9.94
C THR A 538 -24.09 21.33 -8.90
N LYS A 539 -25.22 21.85 -9.37
CA LYS A 539 -26.40 22.15 -8.55
C LYS A 539 -27.37 20.97 -8.59
N MET A 540 -28.12 20.79 -7.50
CA MET A 540 -29.18 19.78 -7.41
C MET A 540 -30.19 19.90 -8.55
N THR A 541 -30.50 21.12 -8.98
CA THR A 541 -31.46 21.42 -10.06
C THR A 541 -30.93 21.13 -11.46
N ASP A 542 -29.64 20.81 -11.62
CA ASP A 542 -29.05 20.51 -12.93
C ASP A 542 -29.50 19.14 -13.45
N VAL A 543 -30.02 18.26 -12.58
CA VAL A 543 -30.63 16.99 -12.97
C VAL A 543 -32.11 17.00 -12.65
N GLN A 544 -32.97 16.78 -13.65
CA GLN A 544 -34.43 16.89 -13.50
C GLN A 544 -35.15 15.56 -13.26
N TYR A 545 -34.56 14.45 -13.68
CA TYR A 545 -35.14 13.11 -13.55
C TYR A 545 -34.04 12.08 -13.27
N PRO A 546 -34.26 11.06 -12.42
CA PRO A 546 -35.41 10.91 -11.54
C PRO A 546 -35.44 11.99 -10.45
N ARG A 547 -36.58 12.15 -9.77
CA ARG A 547 -36.70 13.08 -8.65
C ARG A 547 -35.95 12.50 -7.45
N VAL A 548 -35.08 13.28 -6.84
CA VAL A 548 -34.18 12.81 -5.77
C VAL A 548 -34.45 13.53 -4.45
N MET A 549 -34.41 12.77 -3.35
CA MET A 549 -34.55 13.22 -1.98
C MET A 549 -33.37 12.73 -1.15
N VAL A 550 -32.62 13.64 -0.53
CA VAL A 550 -31.50 13.29 0.35
C VAL A 550 -31.72 13.89 1.73
N THR A 551 -31.77 13.05 2.76
CA THR A 551 -32.10 13.45 4.13
C THR A 551 -30.88 13.98 4.88
N SER A 552 -31.09 14.92 5.80
CA SER A 552 -30.08 15.44 6.73
C SER A 552 -30.77 16.09 7.93
N VAL A 553 -30.05 16.24 9.03
CA VAL A 553 -30.57 16.90 10.24
C VAL A 553 -30.03 18.32 10.35
N LEU A 554 -30.94 19.29 10.48
CA LEU A 554 -30.63 20.66 10.86
C LEU A 554 -30.37 20.72 12.36
N ALA A 555 -29.09 20.84 12.72
CA ALA A 555 -28.63 20.85 14.11
C ALA A 555 -28.34 22.26 14.65
N ASP A 556 -28.61 23.32 13.88
CA ASP A 556 -28.50 24.72 14.30
C ASP A 556 -29.68 25.22 15.16
N ARG A 557 -30.56 24.31 15.58
CA ARG A 557 -31.81 24.57 16.29
C ARG A 557 -32.15 23.44 17.25
N HIS A 558 -32.99 23.74 18.24
CA HIS A 558 -33.52 22.75 19.18
C HIS A 558 -35.05 22.93 19.29
N PRO A 559 -35.85 21.87 19.05
CA PRO A 559 -35.45 20.53 18.61
C PRO A 559 -34.83 20.53 17.21
N GLY A 560 -33.94 19.57 16.92
CA GLY A 560 -33.37 19.40 15.58
C GLY A 560 -34.45 19.01 14.58
N GLU A 561 -34.33 19.46 13.33
CA GLU A 561 -35.35 19.25 12.30
C GLU A 561 -34.81 18.45 11.11
N LEU A 562 -35.67 17.63 10.49
CA LEU A 562 -35.35 16.96 9.24
C LEU A 562 -35.33 17.97 8.07
N HIS A 563 -34.25 17.94 7.29
CA HIS A 563 -34.12 18.67 6.03
C HIS A 563 -33.96 17.69 4.87
N ILE A 564 -34.69 17.94 3.79
CA ILE A 564 -34.62 17.15 2.55
C ILE A 564 -33.99 18.03 1.46
N PHE A 565 -32.79 17.65 1.03
CA PHE A 565 -32.17 18.14 -0.20
C PHE A 565 -32.88 17.50 -1.40
N ARG A 566 -33.27 18.31 -2.39
CA ARG A 566 -34.08 17.86 -3.54
C ARG A 566 -33.72 18.59 -4.83
N ASN A 567 -34.01 17.95 -5.97
CA ASN A 567 -33.84 18.53 -7.31
C ASN A 567 -35.12 19.12 -7.92
N TYR A 568 -36.24 19.04 -7.20
CA TYR A 568 -37.54 19.59 -7.60
C TYR A 568 -38.00 20.65 -6.59
N ASP A 569 -38.98 21.45 -6.98
CA ASP A 569 -39.51 22.51 -6.14
C ASP A 569 -40.21 21.94 -4.89
N PRO A 570 -39.94 22.50 -3.69
CA PRO A 570 -40.58 22.04 -2.46
C PRO A 570 -42.11 22.06 -2.58
N PRO A 571 -42.81 21.08 -1.99
CA PRO A 571 -44.23 21.23 -1.74
C PRO A 571 -44.46 22.50 -0.90
N SER A 572 -45.41 23.34 -1.30
CA SER A 572 -45.71 24.60 -0.60
C SER A 572 -46.38 24.34 0.76
N VAL A 573 -45.59 23.97 1.76
CA VAL A 573 -46.05 23.88 3.15
C VAL A 573 -45.85 25.24 3.80
N ARG A 574 -46.95 25.96 4.06
CA ARG A 574 -46.93 27.19 4.86
C ARG A 574 -46.45 26.83 6.28
N ARG A 575 -45.19 27.11 6.58
CA ARG A 575 -44.68 27.21 7.96
C ARG A 575 -44.27 28.65 8.18
N GLU A 576 -44.73 29.25 9.28
CA GLU A 576 -44.21 30.55 9.72
C GLU A 576 -42.70 30.39 9.98
N PRO A 577 -41.83 31.25 9.40
CA PRO A 577 -40.41 31.14 9.64
C PRO A 577 -40.14 31.42 11.13
N PRO A 578 -39.38 30.55 11.82
CA PRO A 578 -38.97 30.83 13.19
C PRO A 578 -38.21 32.17 13.25
N LEU A 579 -38.54 33.01 14.23
CA LEU A 579 -37.82 34.25 14.49
C LEU A 579 -36.32 33.95 14.69
N ASN A 580 -35.46 34.64 13.93
CA ASN A 580 -33.98 34.64 14.01
C ASN A 580 -33.18 33.46 13.41
N LEU A 581 -33.75 32.57 12.60
CA LEU A 581 -32.97 31.52 11.91
C LEU A 581 -32.54 31.92 10.49
N LYS A 582 -31.30 31.56 10.09
CA LYS A 582 -30.77 31.81 8.74
C LYS A 582 -31.55 31.01 7.69
N VAL A 583 -32.08 31.70 6.67
CA VAL A 583 -32.81 31.11 5.54
C VAL A 583 -31.91 30.13 4.76
N ILE A 584 -32.51 29.06 4.23
CA ILE A 584 -31.81 28.13 3.33
C ILE A 584 -31.70 28.76 1.94
N VAL A 585 -30.46 28.92 1.46
CA VAL A 585 -30.18 29.49 0.13
C VAL A 585 -30.25 28.38 -0.92
N TYR A 586 -31.02 28.64 -1.98
CA TYR A 586 -31.16 27.79 -3.16
C TYR A 586 -30.52 28.47 -4.38
N PRO A 587 -30.03 27.71 -5.38
CA PRO A 587 -29.97 26.25 -5.46
C PRO A 587 -28.81 25.66 -4.63
N GLN A 588 -29.00 24.42 -4.15
CA GLN A 588 -28.00 23.72 -3.34
C GLN A 588 -27.02 22.94 -4.24
N LEU A 589 -25.76 22.83 -3.82
CA LEU A 589 -24.75 22.05 -4.54
C LEU A 589 -24.85 20.56 -4.20
N VAL A 590 -24.66 19.70 -5.21
CA VAL A 590 -24.79 18.24 -5.08
C VAL A 590 -23.80 17.69 -4.04
N TRP A 591 -22.52 18.04 -4.16
CA TRP A 591 -21.49 17.53 -3.24
C TRP A 591 -21.73 18.00 -1.80
N ARG A 592 -22.31 19.19 -1.59
CA ARG A 592 -22.66 19.69 -0.25
C ARG A 592 -23.85 18.94 0.34
N ALA A 593 -24.85 18.63 -0.47
CA ALA A 593 -25.98 17.79 -0.05
C ALA A 593 -25.49 16.39 0.36
N ALA A 594 -24.65 15.77 -0.48
CA ALA A 594 -24.01 14.49 -0.20
C ALA A 594 -23.20 14.52 1.11
N ARG A 595 -22.34 15.52 1.30
CA ARG A 595 -21.51 15.68 2.51
C ARG A 595 -22.35 15.94 3.76
N SER A 596 -23.42 16.73 3.65
CA SER A 596 -24.34 17.05 4.74
C SER A 596 -25.11 15.81 5.21
N SER A 597 -25.52 14.95 4.27
CA SER A 597 -26.20 13.69 4.56
C SER A 597 -25.26 12.62 5.09
N GLY A 598 -24.06 12.46 4.51
CA GLY A 598 -23.09 11.41 4.88
C GLY A 598 -22.21 11.72 6.10
N ALA A 599 -22.51 12.77 6.87
CA ALA A 599 -21.69 13.25 7.98
C ALA A 599 -21.98 12.55 9.31
N ALA A 600 -21.77 11.23 9.39
CA ALA A 600 -22.09 10.47 10.61
C ALA A 600 -21.42 11.11 11.86
N PRO A 601 -22.20 11.47 12.90
CA PRO A 601 -21.66 12.00 14.15
C PRO A 601 -20.62 11.03 14.74
N THR A 602 -19.60 11.55 15.42
CA THR A 602 -18.40 10.83 15.91
C THR A 602 -17.37 10.44 14.85
N TYR A 603 -17.77 10.26 13.58
CA TYR A 603 -16.86 9.95 12.48
C TYR A 603 -16.35 11.22 11.79
N PHE A 604 -17.25 12.16 11.52
CA PHE A 604 -16.93 13.43 10.87
C PHE A 604 -17.41 14.62 11.68
N ARG A 605 -16.75 15.76 11.49
CA ARG A 605 -17.27 17.04 11.97
C ARG A 605 -18.53 17.44 11.17
N PRO A 606 -19.46 18.19 11.80
CA PRO A 606 -20.66 18.70 11.13
C PRO A 606 -20.30 19.57 9.92
N MET A 607 -21.12 19.52 8.87
CA MET A 607 -20.97 20.41 7.72
C MET A 607 -21.84 21.66 7.90
N GLY A 608 -21.25 22.72 8.46
CA GLY A 608 -21.99 23.92 8.80
C GLY A 608 -23.08 23.61 9.84
N ARG A 609 -24.35 23.61 9.41
CA ARG A 609 -25.52 23.35 10.26
C ARG A 609 -26.11 21.95 10.14
N PHE A 610 -25.51 21.11 9.29
CA PHE A 610 -26.06 19.81 8.93
C PHE A 610 -25.31 18.66 9.62
N LEU A 611 -26.07 17.68 10.09
CA LEU A 611 -25.62 16.37 10.55
C LEU A 611 -26.21 15.27 9.67
N ASP A 612 -25.68 14.06 9.80
CA ASP A 612 -26.19 12.87 9.11
C ASP A 612 -27.70 12.70 9.31
N GLY A 613 -28.40 12.41 8.21
CA GLY A 613 -29.83 12.11 8.20
C GLY A 613 -30.17 10.87 9.02
N GLY A 614 -29.20 10.00 9.28
CA GLY A 614 -29.34 8.78 10.08
C GLY A 614 -29.87 9.00 11.49
N LEU A 615 -29.74 10.21 12.05
CA LEU A 615 -30.28 10.53 13.37
C LEU A 615 -31.82 10.68 13.41
N LEU A 616 -32.47 10.99 12.28
CA LEU A 616 -33.93 11.19 12.22
C LEU A 616 -34.62 10.31 11.19
N ALA A 617 -33.95 9.98 10.08
CA ALA A 617 -34.52 9.32 8.92
C ALA A 617 -33.53 8.33 8.28
N ASN A 618 -32.91 7.43 9.08
CA ASN A 618 -31.91 6.51 8.54
C ASN A 618 -32.46 5.59 7.44
N ASN A 619 -33.72 5.18 7.59
CA ASN A 619 -34.53 4.62 6.52
C ASN A 619 -35.48 5.72 6.01
N PRO A 620 -35.26 6.29 4.80
CA PRO A 620 -36.03 7.43 4.34
C PRO A 620 -37.43 7.06 3.81
N THR A 621 -37.89 5.82 3.94
CA THR A 621 -39.12 5.34 3.26
C THR A 621 -40.37 6.11 3.69
N LEU A 622 -40.59 6.27 5.00
CA LEU A 622 -41.75 6.97 5.52
C LEU A 622 -41.71 8.48 5.20
N ASP A 623 -40.52 9.08 5.30
CA ASP A 623 -40.31 10.50 4.98
C ASP A 623 -40.51 10.77 3.49
N ALA A 624 -39.99 9.89 2.62
CA ALA A 624 -40.16 9.97 1.17
C ALA A 624 -41.62 9.82 0.74
N MET A 625 -42.35 8.84 1.31
CA MET A 625 -43.79 8.70 1.05
C MET A 625 -44.57 9.94 1.50
N SER A 626 -44.19 10.52 2.64
CA SER A 626 -44.79 11.75 3.15
C SER A 626 -44.53 12.95 2.23
N GLU A 627 -43.29 13.10 1.76
CA GLU A 627 -42.88 14.15 0.82
C GLU A 627 -43.59 14.01 -0.53
N ILE A 628 -43.67 12.80 -1.09
CA ILE A 628 -44.39 12.52 -2.36
C ILE A 628 -45.88 12.85 -2.22
N HIS A 629 -46.50 12.48 -1.10
CA HIS A 629 -47.88 12.84 -0.84
C HIS A 629 -48.08 14.36 -0.80
N GLN A 630 -47.20 15.09 -0.12
CA GLN A 630 -47.25 16.55 -0.06
C GLN A 630 -47.03 17.20 -1.43
N TYR A 631 -46.07 16.68 -2.20
CA TYR A 631 -45.78 17.12 -3.57
C TYR A 631 -47.01 16.93 -4.47
N ASN A 632 -47.62 15.75 -4.46
CA ASN A 632 -48.84 15.45 -5.21
C ASN A 632 -50.03 16.33 -4.78
N LYS A 633 -50.13 16.64 -3.48
CA LYS A 633 -51.14 17.57 -2.96
C LYS A 633 -50.92 19.00 -3.46
N ALA A 634 -49.66 19.46 -3.54
CA ALA A 634 -49.33 20.77 -4.10
C ALA A 634 -49.65 20.83 -5.60
N LEU A 635 -49.28 19.80 -6.37
CA LEU A 635 -49.64 19.67 -7.79
C LEU A 635 -51.15 19.69 -8.02
N LYS A 636 -51.91 19.02 -7.16
CA LYS A 636 -53.38 19.05 -7.19
C LYS A 636 -53.92 20.47 -7.07
N GLY A 637 -53.32 21.29 -6.21
CA GLY A 637 -53.69 22.70 -6.03
C GLY A 637 -53.34 23.58 -7.23
N LEU A 638 -52.43 23.12 -8.09
CA LEU A 638 -51.99 23.78 -9.33
C LEU A 638 -52.65 23.19 -10.59
N GLU A 639 -53.65 22.32 -10.43
CA GLU A 639 -54.36 21.63 -11.54
C GLU A 639 -53.43 20.85 -12.49
N GLN A 640 -52.31 20.33 -11.97
CA GLN A 640 -51.37 19.49 -12.73
C GLN A 640 -51.65 17.99 -12.54
N ASP A 641 -51.23 17.17 -13.50
CA ASP A 641 -51.41 15.71 -13.46
C ASP A 641 -50.68 15.07 -12.28
N ILE A 642 -51.42 14.23 -11.54
CA ILE A 642 -50.91 13.52 -10.35
C ILE A 642 -50.70 12.06 -10.71
N LYS A 643 -49.56 11.51 -10.27
CA LYS A 643 -49.27 10.09 -10.34
C LYS A 643 -49.34 9.48 -8.94
N LYS A 644 -50.14 8.42 -8.78
CA LYS A 644 -50.20 7.66 -7.53
C LYS A 644 -48.95 6.77 -7.44
N LEU A 645 -48.45 6.57 -6.23
CA LEU A 645 -47.34 5.66 -5.97
C LEU A 645 -47.82 4.21 -6.15
N GLY A 646 -47.15 3.44 -7.01
CA GLY A 646 -47.52 2.05 -7.30
C GLY A 646 -46.62 1.05 -6.59
N VAL A 647 -45.32 1.34 -6.52
CA VAL A 647 -44.31 0.45 -5.96
C VAL A 647 -43.29 1.23 -5.11
N VAL A 648 -42.91 0.66 -3.98
CA VAL A 648 -41.85 1.13 -3.08
C VAL A 648 -40.86 0.00 -2.84
N ILE A 649 -39.61 0.23 -3.25
CA ILE A 649 -38.49 -0.68 -2.99
C ILE A 649 -37.58 -0.03 -1.95
N SER A 650 -37.47 -0.63 -0.77
CA SER A 650 -36.59 -0.18 0.32
C SER A 650 -35.40 -1.13 0.45
N LEU A 651 -34.19 -0.58 0.31
CA LEU A 651 -32.93 -1.33 0.38
C LEU A 651 -32.15 -0.97 1.65
N GLY A 652 -31.81 -1.99 2.44
CA GLY A 652 -31.04 -1.87 3.67
C GLY A 652 -29.56 -2.20 3.51
N THR A 653 -28.72 -1.61 4.36
CA THR A 653 -27.26 -1.83 4.38
C THR A 653 -26.82 -3.10 5.13
N GLY A 654 -27.72 -4.07 5.27
CA GLY A 654 -27.50 -5.35 5.96
C GLY A 654 -27.78 -5.29 7.47
N LYS A 655 -28.36 -6.38 7.97
CA LYS A 655 -28.75 -6.56 9.38
C LYS A 655 -27.60 -7.19 10.16
N PRO A 656 -27.16 -6.60 11.29
CA PRO A 656 -26.18 -7.24 12.14
C PRO A 656 -26.77 -8.53 12.78
N PRO A 657 -25.93 -9.48 13.22
CA PRO A 657 -26.40 -10.64 13.97
C PRO A 657 -27.04 -10.21 15.30
N GLN A 658 -28.06 -10.95 15.75
CA GLN A 658 -28.66 -10.71 17.06
C GLN A 658 -27.71 -11.20 18.16
N VAL A 659 -27.34 -10.30 19.06
CA VAL A 659 -26.46 -10.58 20.21
C VAL A 659 -27.22 -10.34 21.51
N ALA A 660 -27.12 -11.28 22.45
CA ALA A 660 -27.71 -11.12 23.77
C ALA A 660 -26.90 -10.10 24.61
N VAL A 661 -27.58 -9.09 25.16
CA VAL A 661 -26.98 -8.11 26.08
C VAL A 661 -27.14 -8.61 27.52
N SER A 662 -26.02 -8.85 28.22
CA SER A 662 -25.99 -9.52 29.52
C SER A 662 -26.19 -8.59 30.73
N SER A 663 -26.06 -7.27 30.59
CA SER A 663 -26.34 -6.30 31.65
C SER A 663 -26.52 -4.87 31.12
N VAL A 664 -27.65 -4.22 31.45
CA VAL A 664 -27.90 -2.78 31.19
C VAL A 664 -28.03 -2.01 32.51
N ASP A 665 -27.41 -2.53 33.57
CA ASP A 665 -27.61 -2.02 34.92
C ASP A 665 -26.73 -0.79 35.20
N VAL A 666 -27.34 0.39 35.34
CA VAL A 666 -26.67 1.68 35.56
C VAL A 666 -27.11 2.26 36.91
N PHE A 667 -26.77 1.59 38.01
CA PHE A 667 -26.95 2.14 39.36
C PHE A 667 -25.87 3.16 39.73
N ARG A 668 -26.23 4.10 40.61
CA ARG A 668 -25.31 5.09 41.21
C ARG A 668 -24.32 4.36 42.12
N PRO A 669 -23.01 4.35 41.81
CA PRO A 669 -22.07 3.41 42.42
C PRO A 669 -21.70 3.79 43.85
N SER A 670 -21.61 2.78 44.73
CA SER A 670 -21.23 2.92 46.14
C SER A 670 -19.74 2.58 46.38
N ASN A 671 -19.09 1.89 45.45
CA ASN A 671 -17.68 1.48 45.56
C ASN A 671 -16.95 1.54 44.18
N PRO A 672 -15.61 1.47 44.14
CA PRO A 672 -14.83 1.59 42.90
C PRO A 672 -15.11 0.49 41.86
N LEU A 673 -15.50 -0.72 42.28
CA LEU A 673 -15.81 -1.83 41.37
C LEU A 673 -17.18 -1.66 40.70
N GLU A 674 -18.17 -1.15 41.43
CA GLU A 674 -19.48 -0.72 40.93
C GLU A 674 -19.36 0.51 40.03
N LEU A 675 -18.38 1.39 40.28
CA LEU A 675 -18.08 2.51 39.39
C LEU A 675 -17.60 1.99 38.03
N ALA A 676 -16.72 1.00 37.99
CA ALA A 676 -16.29 0.38 36.73
C ALA A 676 -17.46 -0.31 35.99
N LYS A 677 -18.31 -1.04 36.71
CA LYS A 677 -19.51 -1.69 36.12
C LYS A 677 -20.54 -0.68 35.60
N SER A 678 -20.80 0.41 36.34
CA SER A 678 -21.73 1.48 35.92
C SER A 678 -21.20 2.29 34.74
N ILE A 679 -19.88 2.48 34.61
CA ILE A 679 -19.27 3.09 33.42
C ILE A 679 -19.47 2.20 32.18
N VAL A 680 -19.26 0.88 32.32
CA VAL A 680 -19.52 -0.08 31.23
C VAL A 680 -21.02 -0.11 30.89
N GLY A 681 -21.90 -0.19 31.89
CA GLY A 681 -23.34 -0.16 31.69
C GLY A 681 -23.84 1.13 31.03
N ALA A 682 -23.31 2.29 31.43
CA ALA A 682 -23.65 3.58 30.82
C ALA A 682 -23.18 3.69 29.37
N LYS A 683 -22.01 3.10 29.04
CA LYS A 683 -21.50 3.03 27.66
C LYS A 683 -22.38 2.14 26.78
N GLU A 684 -22.75 0.96 27.27
CA GLU A 684 -23.65 0.04 26.54
C GLU A 684 -25.05 0.65 26.35
N LEU A 685 -25.60 1.31 27.37
CA LEU A 685 -26.87 2.05 27.27
C LEU A 685 -26.77 3.20 26.24
N GLY A 686 -25.65 3.93 26.25
CA GLY A 686 -25.37 4.97 25.26
C GLY A 686 -25.29 4.43 23.84
N LYS A 687 -24.62 3.28 23.63
CA LYS A 687 -24.60 2.59 22.33
C LYS A 687 -26.02 2.19 21.91
N MET A 688 -26.79 1.56 22.80
CA MET A 688 -28.16 1.16 22.54
C MET A 688 -29.07 2.34 22.14
N LEU A 689 -28.92 3.50 22.77
CA LEU A 689 -29.68 4.71 22.40
C LEU A 689 -29.34 5.16 20.97
N VAL A 690 -28.05 5.17 20.60
CA VAL A 690 -27.62 5.51 19.23
C VAL A 690 -28.15 4.47 18.24
N ASP A 691 -28.09 3.19 18.57
CA ASP A 691 -28.59 2.10 17.74
C ASP A 691 -30.11 2.24 17.52
N CYS A 692 -30.89 2.55 18.57
CA CYS A 692 -32.33 2.82 18.44
C CYS A 692 -32.64 4.07 17.60
N CYS A 693 -31.85 5.15 17.74
CA CYS A 693 -32.05 6.37 16.96
C CYS A 693 -31.67 6.21 15.48
N THR A 694 -30.76 5.29 15.19
CA THR A 694 -30.21 5.06 13.85
C THR A 694 -30.66 3.73 13.25
N ASP A 695 -31.62 3.03 13.87
CA ASP A 695 -32.16 1.79 13.32
C ASP A 695 -32.83 2.08 11.97
N SER A 696 -32.44 1.32 10.95
CA SER A 696 -32.99 1.42 9.59
C SER A 696 -33.89 0.23 9.25
N ASP A 697 -33.85 -0.81 10.09
CA ASP A 697 -34.77 -1.94 10.03
C ASP A 697 -35.79 -1.82 11.18
N GLY A 698 -36.44 -2.93 11.57
CA GLY A 698 -37.40 -2.94 12.67
C GLY A 698 -38.66 -2.12 12.40
N CYS A 699 -39.07 -1.28 13.36
CA CYS A 699 -40.37 -0.60 13.34
C CYS A 699 -40.56 0.32 12.12
N ALA A 700 -39.50 0.89 11.55
CA ALA A 700 -39.62 1.73 10.36
C ALA A 700 -40.14 0.93 9.16
N VAL A 701 -39.65 -0.31 9.01
CA VAL A 701 -40.06 -1.25 7.95
C VAL A 701 -41.50 -1.71 8.16
N ASP A 702 -41.88 -2.07 9.39
CA ASP A 702 -43.25 -2.53 9.70
C ASP A 702 -44.27 -1.43 9.43
N ARG A 703 -43.96 -0.20 9.84
CA ARG A 703 -44.80 0.97 9.57
C ARG A 703 -44.91 1.21 8.07
N ALA A 704 -43.79 1.23 7.34
CA ALA A 704 -43.81 1.46 5.90
C ALA A 704 -44.65 0.40 5.17
N GLY A 705 -44.53 -0.87 5.55
CA GLY A 705 -45.34 -1.97 5.01
C GLY A 705 -46.83 -1.75 5.25
N ALA A 706 -47.23 -1.53 6.50
CA ALA A 706 -48.64 -1.32 6.86
C ALA A 706 -49.26 -0.10 6.15
N TRP A 707 -48.51 1.01 6.05
CA TRP A 707 -48.99 2.20 5.33
C TRP A 707 -49.06 1.99 3.82
N CYS A 708 -48.13 1.23 3.22
CA CYS A 708 -48.19 0.88 1.80
C CYS A 708 -49.40 -0.01 1.48
N GLU A 709 -49.69 -1.00 2.33
CA GLU A 709 -50.89 -1.84 2.22
C GLU A 709 -52.16 -0.99 2.28
N MET A 710 -52.22 0.00 3.17
CA MET A 710 -53.37 0.89 3.31
C MET A 710 -53.65 1.74 2.06
N ILE A 711 -52.64 2.05 1.26
CA ILE A 711 -52.77 2.88 0.05
C ILE A 711 -52.71 2.07 -1.25
N ASP A 712 -52.80 0.74 -1.19
CA ASP A 712 -52.64 -0.19 -2.32
C ASP A 712 -51.33 0.02 -3.09
N THR A 713 -50.22 0.18 -2.38
CA THR A 713 -48.86 0.29 -2.94
C THR A 713 -48.08 -0.97 -2.61
N ILE A 714 -47.39 -1.54 -3.59
CA ILE A 714 -46.56 -2.73 -3.38
C ILE A 714 -45.28 -2.30 -2.64
N TYR A 715 -45.00 -2.93 -1.50
CA TYR A 715 -43.80 -2.67 -0.72
C TYR A 715 -42.87 -3.89 -0.69
N HIS A 716 -41.60 -3.69 -1.03
CA HIS A 716 -40.56 -4.68 -0.85
C HIS A 716 -39.39 -4.13 -0.04
N ARG A 717 -39.07 -4.81 1.05
CA ARG A 717 -37.85 -4.60 1.84
C ARG A 717 -36.81 -5.66 1.51
N LEU A 718 -35.63 -5.23 1.06
CA LEU A 718 -34.47 -6.11 0.86
C LEU A 718 -33.34 -5.65 1.76
N SER A 719 -32.88 -6.54 2.66
CA SER A 719 -31.78 -6.28 3.59
C SER A 719 -31.22 -7.63 4.05
N PRO A 720 -30.00 -8.00 3.64
CA PRO A 720 -29.42 -9.31 3.96
C PRO A 720 -29.07 -9.43 5.45
N GLN A 721 -29.13 -10.65 5.98
CA GLN A 721 -28.62 -10.94 7.32
C GLN A 721 -27.11 -11.14 7.21
N LEU A 722 -26.34 -10.34 7.95
CA LEU A 722 -24.88 -10.45 8.00
C LEU A 722 -24.45 -11.42 9.10
N SER A 723 -23.36 -12.13 8.88
CA SER A 723 -22.79 -13.07 9.88
C SER A 723 -22.08 -12.37 11.03
N GLN A 724 -21.60 -11.14 10.81
CA GLN A 724 -20.87 -10.34 11.79
C GLN A 724 -21.28 -8.87 11.76
N GLU A 725 -20.97 -8.13 12.83
CA GLU A 725 -21.15 -6.69 12.90
C GLU A 725 -20.07 -6.00 12.06
N VAL A 726 -20.47 -5.40 10.93
CA VAL A 726 -19.57 -4.59 10.07
C VAL A 726 -19.69 -3.12 10.47
N MET A 727 -18.55 -2.51 10.80
CA MET A 727 -18.49 -1.10 11.22
C MET A 727 -18.72 -0.13 10.07
N LEU A 728 -19.17 1.09 10.37
CA LEU A 728 -19.49 2.12 9.36
C LEU A 728 -18.27 2.60 8.56
N ASP A 729 -17.06 2.46 9.11
CA ASP A 729 -15.78 2.83 8.50
C ASP A 729 -14.84 1.62 8.34
N GLU A 730 -15.40 0.42 8.15
CA GLU A 730 -14.61 -0.77 7.86
C GLU A 730 -13.72 -0.57 6.62
N VAL A 731 -12.44 -0.94 6.75
CA VAL A 731 -11.41 -0.77 5.71
C VAL A 731 -10.84 -2.09 5.21
N SER A 732 -11.08 -3.20 5.90
CA SER A 732 -10.61 -4.53 5.53
C SER A 732 -11.32 -5.04 4.27
N ASP A 733 -10.55 -5.29 3.21
CA ASP A 733 -11.09 -5.83 1.96
C ASP A 733 -11.71 -7.21 2.16
N ALA A 734 -11.11 -8.06 3.01
CA ALA A 734 -11.63 -9.38 3.31
C ALA A 734 -13.03 -9.33 3.95
N VAL A 735 -13.21 -8.46 4.96
CA VAL A 735 -14.51 -8.28 5.63
C VAL A 735 -15.57 -7.75 4.68
N LEU A 736 -15.22 -6.75 3.86
CA LEU A 736 -16.15 -6.16 2.91
C LEU A 736 -16.51 -7.13 1.78
N VAL A 737 -15.55 -7.94 1.31
CA VAL A 737 -15.80 -9.00 0.32
C VAL A 737 -16.71 -10.09 0.91
N ASP A 738 -16.50 -10.49 2.17
CA ASP A 738 -17.37 -11.46 2.83
C ASP A 738 -18.80 -10.93 3.01
N MET A 739 -18.95 -9.66 3.39
CA MET A 739 -20.26 -8.99 3.46
C MET A 739 -20.96 -8.96 2.08
N LEU A 740 -20.21 -8.67 1.01
CA LEU A 740 -20.74 -8.70 -0.35
C LEU A 740 -21.06 -10.12 -0.82
N TRP A 741 -20.28 -11.10 -0.41
CA TRP A 741 -20.52 -12.51 -0.66
C TRP A 741 -21.82 -12.97 0.00
N GLU A 742 -22.05 -12.64 1.27
CA GLU A 742 -23.31 -12.92 1.98
C GLU A 742 -24.51 -12.24 1.30
N THR A 743 -24.31 -11.02 0.82
CA THR A 743 -25.34 -10.31 0.04
C THR A 743 -25.66 -11.05 -1.26
N GLN A 744 -24.65 -11.58 -1.95
CA GLN A 744 -24.83 -12.39 -3.16
C GLN A 744 -25.62 -13.67 -2.87
N MET A 745 -25.32 -14.34 -1.76
CA MET A 745 -26.05 -15.54 -1.30
C MET A 745 -27.52 -15.22 -1.01
N TYR A 746 -27.78 -14.14 -0.27
CA TYR A 746 -29.12 -13.65 -0.01
C TYR A 746 -29.90 -13.37 -1.29
N LEU A 747 -29.27 -12.72 -2.28
CA LEU A 747 -29.89 -12.43 -3.57
C LEU A 747 -30.24 -13.70 -4.35
N TYR A 748 -29.39 -14.73 -4.28
CA TYR A 748 -29.70 -16.03 -4.89
C TYR A 748 -30.91 -16.72 -4.23
N GLU A 749 -30.99 -16.69 -2.90
CA GLU A 749 -32.15 -17.19 -2.16
C GLU A 749 -33.44 -16.41 -2.49
N LYS A 750 -33.31 -15.10 -2.74
CA LYS A 750 -34.42 -14.20 -3.07
C LYS A 750 -34.63 -13.97 -4.57
N ARG A 751 -34.03 -14.78 -5.44
CA ARG A 751 -34.07 -14.60 -6.90
C ARG A 751 -35.48 -14.47 -7.48
N GLU A 752 -36.45 -15.23 -6.95
CA GLU A 752 -37.84 -15.18 -7.43
C GLU A 752 -38.51 -13.85 -7.09
N ILE A 753 -38.22 -13.31 -5.89
CA ILE A 753 -38.68 -11.97 -5.49
C ILE A 753 -38.02 -10.92 -6.38
N LEU A 754 -36.71 -11.03 -6.62
CA LEU A 754 -35.97 -10.08 -7.47
C LEU A 754 -36.51 -10.07 -8.91
N GLN A 755 -36.80 -11.24 -9.48
CA GLN A 755 -37.44 -11.38 -10.80
C GLN A 755 -38.85 -10.77 -10.84
N SER A 756 -39.64 -11.01 -9.79
CA SER A 756 -40.97 -10.40 -9.66
C SER A 756 -40.88 -8.87 -9.58
N VAL A 757 -39.95 -8.34 -8.78
CA VAL A 757 -39.73 -6.89 -8.64
C VAL A 757 -39.26 -6.29 -9.96
N ALA A 758 -38.28 -6.90 -10.63
CA ALA A 758 -37.79 -6.43 -11.93
C ALA A 758 -38.92 -6.36 -12.96
N LYS A 759 -39.78 -7.38 -13.01
CA LYS A 759 -40.96 -7.40 -13.89
C LYS A 759 -41.95 -6.28 -13.54
N LEU A 760 -42.27 -6.09 -12.26
CA LEU A 760 -43.15 -5.01 -11.81
C LEU A 760 -42.64 -3.63 -12.23
N LEU A 761 -41.33 -3.41 -12.15
CA LEU A 761 -40.70 -2.14 -12.54
C LEU A 761 -40.69 -1.91 -14.07
N GLN A 762 -40.78 -2.97 -14.88
CA GLN A 762 -40.88 -2.91 -16.34
C GLN A 762 -42.32 -2.74 -16.85
N ASP A 763 -43.28 -3.39 -16.19
CA ASP A 763 -44.70 -3.38 -16.56
C ASP A 763 -45.40 -2.06 -16.13
N CYS A 764 -44.78 -1.33 -15.19
CA CYS A 764 -45.15 0.01 -14.74
C CYS A 764 -44.18 1.07 -15.26
#